data_AF-A0A3E2GXI0-F1
#
_entry.id   AF-A0A3E2GXI0-F1
#
_cell.length_a   1.000
_cell.length_b   1.000
_cell.length_c   1.000
_cell.angle_alpha   90.00
_cell.angle_beta   90.00
_cell.angle_gamma   90.00
#
_symmetry.space_group_name_H-M   'P 1'
#
loop_
_entity.id
_entity.type
_entity.pdbx_description
1 polymer ?
#
loop_
_entity_poly.entity_id
_entity_poly.type
_entity_poly.pdbx_seq_one_letter_code
_entity_poly.pdbx_strand_id
1 'polypeptide(L)'
;MSATVSKISPGSKEFYLKQPHNYSLGIESVLAFHESELGLSSNQTSQSTLVKDLSYEVREHPPFTSISPTSKVYRSWGVVGADGKPQPYKLEPLQILGKKLKEALPNLSFKVLDSIPPTEKDTDLYNSWIIRKASSVAGAGEQRICDELPRAKKSPKSWDSFGIQVASPAITAVENEFQIRNVIDHMAGHENDQYGCFTTNQCGFSVQVGCSKFEVIQKLALICLVYEEEISHLHPPCRRHDESDSNDLFQSNRLRLLASVKHVPTMYKDCSTSAIIQRGITIKHLEELMSSKCQTTIDNNTLKYQADKADLARFMNYPAGKNQYTTGNPNRAVNFTTCVRTKDQQCTVEFRQHRGTLSIEDIENWVEFVVNLVRLAEYYAEYPENFPVQKWEDTTGSAPAKGKRKRVRVFDLIDEMELPNAKRIYWEGRVAKYMCSEKGGPDDRSDDELDIRRLQTPESSKLSDPHSSPRPIRTFRSPGSVKGQSPSEKSKEGNTIDAGVWATEHFTHDGFTWKVTNFNMDEWNTEYTDTRLGRSTMMCGINALVQSFQAQYPESPYANPKRKDEYVNLAKTIQPTISRKEGVTDDTLERLISILTKDEYRLVRVDFSGARRWDQEGGPGKSLYIYISGHDPFQIQKEKAAKQEAKGKGKGKETRIENPNPMGHWESMRRKDGIKEHA
;
A
#
# COMPACT_ATOMS: atom_id res chain seq x y z
N MET A 1 13.79 -41.84 -2.02
CA MET A 1 12.35 -41.77 -1.70
C MET A 1 11.63 -41.25 -2.94
N SER A 2 10.88 -42.11 -3.63
CA SER A 2 10.14 -41.73 -4.84
C SER A 2 8.85 -41.04 -4.40
N ALA A 3 8.74 -39.72 -4.61
CA ALA A 3 7.53 -38.99 -4.29
C ALA A 3 6.42 -39.44 -5.24
N THR A 4 5.38 -40.06 -4.67
CA THR A 4 4.17 -40.43 -5.41
C THR A 4 3.49 -39.14 -5.87
N VAL A 5 3.67 -38.77 -7.14
CA VAL A 5 2.94 -37.67 -7.77
C VAL A 5 1.48 -38.10 -7.82
N SER A 6 0.67 -37.61 -6.88
CA SER A 6 -0.78 -37.78 -6.91
C SER A 6 -1.29 -37.23 -8.24
N LYS A 7 -1.89 -38.08 -9.07
CA LYS A 7 -2.54 -37.65 -10.31
C LYS A 7 -3.67 -36.68 -9.94
N ILE A 8 -3.45 -35.41 -10.20
CA ILE A 8 -4.45 -34.36 -9.99
C ILE A 8 -5.59 -34.63 -10.98
N SER A 9 -6.82 -34.73 -10.47
CA SER A 9 -7.97 -35.04 -11.32
C SER A 9 -8.20 -33.91 -12.32
N PRO A 10 -8.32 -34.20 -13.63
CA PRO A 10 -8.87 -33.26 -14.59
C PRO A 10 -10.22 -32.72 -14.07
N GLY A 11 -10.43 -31.41 -14.19
CA GLY A 11 -11.64 -30.72 -13.72
C GLY A 11 -11.64 -30.26 -12.24
N SER A 12 -10.63 -30.63 -11.45
CA SER A 12 -10.46 -30.07 -10.10
C SER A 12 -9.93 -28.62 -10.15
N LYS A 13 -10.26 -27.77 -9.19
CA LYS A 13 -9.70 -26.40 -9.09
C LYS A 13 -8.16 -26.42 -9.05
N GLU A 14 -7.60 -27.36 -8.29
CA GLU A 14 -6.16 -27.62 -8.19
C GLU A 14 -5.50 -27.88 -9.57
N PHE A 15 -6.22 -28.50 -10.51
CA PHE A 15 -5.71 -28.74 -11.87
C PHE A 15 -5.50 -27.42 -12.65
N TYR A 16 -6.43 -26.47 -12.55
CA TYR A 16 -6.31 -25.15 -13.22
C TYR A 16 -5.24 -24.30 -12.57
N LEU A 17 -5.19 -24.30 -11.23
CA LEU A 17 -4.23 -23.50 -10.46
C LEU A 17 -2.77 -23.93 -10.68
N LYS A 18 -2.53 -25.11 -11.25
CA LYS A 18 -1.20 -25.61 -11.62
C LYS A 18 -0.86 -25.48 -13.11
N GLN A 19 -1.76 -24.95 -13.94
CA GLN A 19 -1.47 -24.77 -15.37
C GLN A 19 -0.39 -23.69 -15.59
N PRO A 20 0.61 -23.94 -16.44
CA PRO A 20 1.59 -22.92 -16.76
C PRO A 20 0.95 -21.78 -17.55
N HIS A 21 1.35 -20.55 -17.23
CA HIS A 21 0.96 -19.35 -17.97
C HIS A 21 2.20 -18.56 -18.36
N ASN A 22 2.19 -18.03 -19.58
CA ASN A 22 3.20 -17.09 -20.02
C ASN A 22 2.83 -15.70 -19.52
N TYR A 23 3.80 -14.97 -19.00
CA TYR A 23 3.61 -13.59 -18.59
C TYR A 23 4.80 -12.72 -19.02
N SER A 24 4.63 -11.40 -19.04
CA SER A 24 5.74 -10.46 -19.17
C SER A 24 5.61 -9.34 -18.16
N LEU A 25 6.72 -8.68 -17.87
CA LEU A 25 6.86 -7.64 -16.85
C LEU A 25 7.04 -6.27 -17.49
N GLY A 26 6.54 -5.23 -16.85
CA GLY A 26 6.84 -3.83 -17.13
C GLY A 26 7.26 -3.14 -15.84
N ILE A 27 8.53 -2.81 -15.71
CA ILE A 27 9.11 -2.21 -14.50
C ILE A 27 9.42 -0.75 -14.79
N GLU A 28 8.67 0.17 -14.19
CA GLU A 28 9.00 1.60 -14.24
C GLU A 28 9.92 1.95 -13.07
N SER A 29 10.96 2.75 -13.35
CA SER A 29 11.92 3.19 -12.33
C SER A 29 12.56 4.52 -12.73
N VAL A 30 13.28 5.13 -11.78
CA VAL A 30 14.16 6.27 -12.02
C VAL A 30 15.58 5.74 -12.11
N LEU A 31 16.22 5.91 -13.27
CA LEU A 31 17.64 5.63 -13.45
C LEU A 31 18.42 6.88 -13.03
N ALA A 32 19.22 6.79 -11.98
CA ALA A 32 20.22 7.79 -11.66
C ALA A 32 21.59 7.38 -12.18
N PHE A 33 22.38 8.35 -12.60
CA PHE A 33 23.70 8.14 -13.19
C PHE A 33 24.62 9.32 -12.93
N HIS A 34 25.91 9.03 -12.83
CA HIS A 34 26.95 10.04 -12.79
C HIS A 34 27.22 10.57 -14.20
N GLU A 35 27.60 11.85 -14.32
CA GLU A 35 27.85 12.50 -15.60
C GLU A 35 28.93 11.80 -16.44
N SER A 36 29.85 11.07 -15.81
CA SER A 36 30.90 10.30 -16.50
C SER A 36 30.37 9.08 -17.28
N GLU A 37 29.16 8.61 -16.98
CA GLU A 37 28.52 7.52 -17.72
C GLU A 37 27.85 8.03 -19.02
N LEU A 38 27.61 9.34 -19.13
CA LEU A 38 27.04 9.93 -20.34
C LEU A 38 28.11 9.95 -21.45
N GLY A 39 27.88 9.14 -22.48
CA GLY A 39 28.72 9.07 -23.69
C GLY A 39 28.58 10.27 -24.63
N LEU A 40 28.41 11.48 -24.10
CA LEU A 40 28.22 12.72 -24.86
C LEU A 40 29.57 13.25 -25.39
N SER A 41 30.26 12.49 -26.27
CA SER A 41 31.40 12.86 -27.16
C SER A 41 32.05 11.59 -27.71
N SER A 42 32.03 11.27 -29.02
CA SER A 42 33.20 11.57 -29.87
C SER A 42 32.99 11.50 -31.41
N ASN A 43 31.79 11.17 -31.93
CA ASN A 43 31.65 10.82 -33.37
C ASN A 43 30.72 11.69 -34.24
N GLN A 44 30.26 12.85 -33.78
CA GLN A 44 29.52 13.78 -34.65
C GLN A 44 30.00 15.22 -34.44
N THR A 45 30.09 15.94 -35.54
CA THR A 45 30.71 17.25 -35.79
C THR A 45 30.08 18.44 -35.04
N SER A 46 29.48 18.21 -33.88
CA SER A 46 28.91 19.24 -33.01
C SER A 46 29.10 18.80 -31.56
N GLN A 47 29.93 19.52 -30.80
CA GLN A 47 30.13 19.26 -29.36
C GLN A 47 28.80 19.53 -28.63
N SER A 48 28.05 18.46 -28.35
CA SER A 48 26.91 18.55 -27.43
C SER A 48 27.42 18.86 -26.03
N THR A 49 26.84 19.86 -25.36
CA THR A 49 27.21 20.24 -24.00
C THR A 49 26.06 20.00 -23.03
N LEU A 50 26.39 19.64 -21.78
CA LEU A 50 25.41 19.44 -20.72
C LEU A 50 25.00 20.77 -20.10
N VAL A 51 23.69 20.95 -19.87
CA VAL A 51 23.12 22.08 -19.13
C VAL A 51 22.44 21.54 -17.88
N LYS A 52 23.09 21.72 -16.73
CA LYS A 52 22.63 21.16 -15.45
C LYS A 52 21.53 22.01 -14.79
N ASP A 53 21.59 23.33 -15.00
CA ASP A 53 20.69 24.30 -14.37
C ASP A 53 19.57 24.72 -15.34
N LEU A 54 18.55 23.87 -15.49
CA LEU A 54 17.34 24.20 -16.25
C LEU A 54 16.26 24.78 -15.35
N SER A 55 15.82 26.00 -15.63
CA SER A 55 14.72 26.64 -14.88
C SER A 55 13.40 25.87 -15.08
N TYR A 56 12.47 26.02 -14.12
CA TYR A 56 11.15 25.39 -14.21
C TYR A 56 10.41 25.84 -15.48
N GLU A 57 10.51 27.13 -15.83
CA GLU A 57 9.92 27.72 -17.05
C GLU A 57 10.40 27.01 -18.32
N VAL A 58 11.68 26.65 -18.39
CA VAL A 58 12.22 25.93 -19.55
C VAL A 58 11.68 24.49 -19.56
N ARG A 59 11.62 23.84 -18.39
CA ARG A 59 11.22 22.43 -18.25
C ARG A 59 9.73 22.20 -18.41
N GLU A 60 8.88 23.20 -18.16
CA GLU A 60 7.43 23.10 -18.34
C GLU A 60 6.96 23.26 -19.79
N HIS A 61 7.87 23.60 -20.72
CA HIS A 61 7.54 23.79 -22.14
C HIS A 61 7.69 22.53 -23.02
N PRO A 62 6.97 22.46 -24.16
CA PRO A 62 6.74 21.22 -24.93
C PRO A 62 7.88 20.58 -25.76
N PRO A 63 9.18 20.76 -25.50
CA PRO A 63 10.10 19.64 -25.72
C PRO A 63 10.36 18.84 -24.44
N PHE A 64 10.39 19.50 -23.28
CA PHE A 64 10.73 18.89 -21.99
C PHE A 64 9.53 18.17 -21.36
N THR A 65 8.34 18.75 -21.47
CA THR A 65 7.05 18.21 -21.03
C THR A 65 6.24 17.71 -22.22
N SER A 66 6.68 16.61 -22.85
CA SER A 66 5.84 15.84 -23.77
C SER A 66 4.90 14.86 -23.05
N ILE A 67 4.91 14.87 -21.73
CA ILE A 67 4.13 14.00 -20.86
C ILE A 67 2.68 14.52 -20.85
N SER A 68 1.84 14.01 -21.73
CA SER A 68 0.39 14.18 -21.68
C SER A 68 -0.25 12.87 -21.21
N PRO A 69 -1.23 12.90 -20.27
CA PRO A 69 -1.91 14.07 -19.71
C PRO A 69 -1.41 14.51 -18.33
N THR A 70 -0.38 13.88 -17.76
CA THR A 70 0.04 14.20 -16.38
C THR A 70 0.91 15.45 -16.37
N SER A 71 0.65 16.41 -15.49
CA SER A 71 1.38 17.67 -15.27
C SER A 71 2.83 17.49 -14.77
N LYS A 72 3.52 16.43 -15.19
CA LYS A 72 4.82 16.02 -14.70
C LYS A 72 5.91 16.77 -15.45
N VAL A 73 6.59 17.64 -14.73
CA VAL A 73 7.68 18.44 -15.26
C VAL A 73 8.94 17.59 -15.39
N TYR A 74 9.66 17.78 -16.49
CA TYR A 74 10.97 17.18 -16.70
C TYR A 74 11.91 17.51 -15.54
N ARG A 75 12.72 16.57 -15.06
CA ARG A 75 13.55 16.73 -13.85
C ARG A 75 15.00 16.29 -14.03
N SER A 76 15.48 16.35 -15.26
CA SER A 76 16.85 16.00 -15.60
C SER A 76 17.58 17.21 -16.19
N TRP A 77 18.87 17.07 -16.44
CA TRP A 77 19.68 18.02 -17.19
C TRP A 77 19.26 18.08 -18.67
N GLY A 78 19.65 19.16 -19.33
CA GLY A 78 19.48 19.33 -20.77
C GLY A 78 20.77 19.02 -21.54
N VAL A 79 20.61 18.79 -22.84
CA VAL A 79 21.70 18.72 -23.80
C VAL A 79 21.53 19.87 -24.79
N VAL A 80 22.60 20.64 -25.01
CA VAL A 80 22.64 21.69 -26.04
C VAL A 80 23.40 21.17 -27.24
N GLY A 81 22.72 21.16 -28.39
CA GLY A 81 23.31 20.83 -29.69
C GLY A 81 23.82 22.05 -30.44
N ALA A 82 24.01 21.90 -31.75
CA ALA A 82 24.50 22.97 -32.63
C ALA A 82 23.58 24.20 -32.72
N ASP A 83 22.28 24.05 -32.40
CA ASP A 83 21.30 25.13 -32.41
C ASP A 83 21.37 26.04 -31.17
N GLY A 84 22.23 25.71 -30.20
CA GLY A 84 22.42 26.46 -28.96
C GLY A 84 21.24 26.37 -27.99
N LYS A 85 20.22 25.56 -28.29
CA LYS A 85 19.02 25.45 -27.45
C LYS A 85 19.07 24.18 -26.61
N PRO A 86 18.74 24.27 -25.30
CA PRO A 86 18.68 23.08 -24.47
C PRO A 86 17.50 22.19 -24.90
N GLN A 87 17.74 20.89 -24.98
CA GLN A 87 16.77 19.85 -25.28
C GLN A 87 16.81 18.79 -24.17
N PRO A 88 15.72 18.05 -23.92
CA PRO A 88 15.78 16.91 -23.01
C PRO A 88 16.67 15.81 -23.58
N TYR A 89 17.14 14.92 -22.70
CA TYR A 89 17.69 13.63 -23.12
C TYR A 89 16.75 12.88 -24.06
N LYS A 90 17.36 12.15 -24.98
CA LYS A 90 16.70 11.20 -25.87
C LYS A 90 17.00 9.79 -25.38
N LEU A 91 18.02 9.16 -25.97
CA LEU A 91 18.40 7.78 -25.72
C LEU A 91 19.59 7.64 -24.77
N GLU A 92 20.32 8.72 -24.51
CA GLU A 92 21.63 8.69 -23.86
C GLU A 92 21.56 8.05 -22.47
N PRO A 93 20.60 8.41 -21.57
CA PRO A 93 20.46 7.73 -20.29
C PRO A 93 20.07 6.25 -20.43
N LEU A 94 19.22 5.92 -21.40
CA LEU A 94 18.75 4.54 -21.61
C LEU A 94 19.90 3.61 -22.07
N GLN A 95 20.85 4.17 -22.84
CA GLN A 95 22.03 3.44 -23.31
C GLN A 95 22.98 3.07 -22.18
N ILE A 96 23.04 3.85 -21.09
CA ILE A 96 23.83 3.53 -19.90
C ILE A 96 23.36 2.17 -19.35
N LEU A 97 22.08 2.06 -19.00
CA LEU A 97 21.53 0.83 -18.46
C LEU A 97 21.61 -0.33 -19.46
N GLY A 98 21.32 -0.08 -20.73
CA GLY A 98 21.42 -1.10 -21.78
C GLY A 98 22.82 -1.68 -21.93
N LYS A 99 23.86 -0.84 -21.84
CA LYS A 99 25.26 -1.28 -21.86
C LYS A 99 25.60 -2.11 -20.62
N LYS A 100 25.26 -1.62 -19.42
CA LYS A 100 25.57 -2.33 -18.16
C LYS A 100 24.89 -3.69 -18.08
N LEU A 101 23.61 -3.77 -18.45
CA LEU A 101 22.88 -5.04 -18.49
C LEU A 101 23.46 -6.01 -19.51
N LYS A 102 23.86 -5.53 -20.69
CA LYS A 102 24.49 -6.38 -21.72
C LYS A 102 25.86 -6.90 -21.30
N GLU A 103 26.66 -6.08 -20.61
CA GLU A 103 27.97 -6.46 -20.08
C GLU A 103 27.84 -7.50 -18.96
N ALA A 104 26.89 -7.30 -18.05
CA ALA A 104 26.65 -8.21 -16.93
C ALA A 104 25.93 -9.50 -17.32
N LEU A 105 25.00 -9.44 -18.27
CA LEU A 105 24.11 -10.53 -18.66
C LEU A 105 24.21 -10.80 -20.18
N PRO A 106 25.39 -11.21 -20.69
CA PRO A 106 25.65 -11.32 -22.13
C PRO A 106 24.79 -12.39 -22.84
N ASN A 107 24.21 -13.32 -22.08
CA ASN A 107 23.31 -14.35 -22.60
C ASN A 107 21.89 -13.84 -22.85
N LEU A 108 21.56 -12.61 -22.43
CA LEU A 108 20.26 -12.01 -22.62
C LEU A 108 20.29 -10.96 -23.72
N SER A 109 19.21 -10.88 -24.49
CA SER A 109 19.05 -9.85 -25.50
C SER A 109 18.39 -8.60 -24.90
N PHE A 110 19.02 -7.44 -25.09
CA PHE A 110 18.51 -6.13 -24.67
C PHE A 110 18.37 -5.20 -25.87
N LYS A 111 17.26 -4.46 -25.94
CA LYS A 111 16.99 -3.44 -26.95
C LYS A 111 16.67 -2.12 -26.26
N VAL A 112 17.31 -1.04 -26.71
CA VAL A 112 17.11 0.33 -26.19
C VAL A 112 16.34 1.15 -27.22
N LEU A 113 15.18 1.69 -26.83
CA LEU A 113 14.27 2.41 -27.71
C LEU A 113 13.70 3.66 -27.02
N ASP A 114 13.48 4.75 -27.76
CA ASP A 114 12.82 5.94 -27.20
C ASP A 114 11.30 5.70 -27.10
N SER A 115 10.72 5.19 -28.18
CA SER A 115 9.34 4.71 -28.25
C SER A 115 9.26 3.48 -29.15
N ILE A 116 8.20 2.69 -29.03
CA ILE A 116 7.95 1.55 -29.93
C ILE A 116 7.06 2.04 -31.08
N PRO A 117 7.57 2.11 -32.33
CA PRO A 117 6.76 2.47 -33.48
C PRO A 117 5.59 1.49 -33.64
N PRO A 118 4.39 1.95 -34.05
CA PRO A 118 3.26 1.06 -34.30
C PRO A 118 3.58 -0.08 -35.28
N THR A 119 4.46 0.17 -36.25
CA THR A 119 4.90 -0.77 -37.29
C THR A 119 5.85 -1.86 -36.81
N GLU A 120 6.50 -1.68 -35.66
CA GLU A 120 7.47 -2.65 -35.12
C GLU A 120 6.86 -3.60 -34.09
N LYS A 121 5.57 -3.42 -33.75
CA LYS A 121 4.86 -4.26 -32.78
C LYS A 121 4.67 -5.70 -33.26
N ASP A 122 4.91 -6.01 -34.53
CA ASP A 122 4.76 -7.34 -35.12
C ASP A 122 6.10 -8.08 -35.31
N THR A 123 7.19 -7.60 -34.70
CA THR A 123 8.55 -8.14 -34.89
C THR A 123 9.07 -8.94 -33.69
N ASP A 124 10.21 -9.63 -33.84
CA ASP A 124 11.02 -10.28 -32.78
C ASP A 124 11.48 -9.31 -31.66
N LEU A 125 10.95 -8.09 -31.60
CA LEU A 125 11.16 -7.12 -30.55
C LEU A 125 10.83 -7.68 -29.17
N TYR A 126 9.72 -8.39 -29.03
CA TYR A 126 9.24 -8.93 -27.76
C TYR A 126 9.95 -10.22 -27.31
N ASN A 127 10.93 -10.70 -28.08
CA ASN A 127 11.83 -11.79 -27.67
C ASN A 127 13.06 -11.27 -26.90
N SER A 128 13.12 -9.97 -26.61
CA SER A 128 14.22 -9.30 -25.92
C SER A 128 13.69 -8.47 -24.76
N TRP A 129 14.55 -8.18 -23.79
CA TRP A 129 14.30 -7.14 -22.80
C TRP A 129 14.33 -5.77 -23.49
N ILE A 130 13.35 -4.92 -23.21
CA ILE A 130 13.20 -3.62 -23.84
C ILE A 130 13.39 -2.54 -22.78
N ILE A 131 14.35 -1.64 -23.00
CA ILE A 131 14.62 -0.48 -22.16
C ILE A 131 14.14 0.75 -22.92
N ARG A 132 13.21 1.50 -22.32
CA ARG A 132 12.61 2.67 -22.96
C ARG A 132 12.35 3.81 -21.98
N LYS A 133 12.03 4.98 -22.53
CA LYS A 133 11.54 6.12 -21.74
C LYS A 133 10.19 5.78 -21.12
N ALA A 134 10.03 6.00 -19.82
CA ALA A 134 8.74 5.91 -19.16
C ALA A 134 8.02 7.25 -19.28
N SER A 135 6.88 7.28 -19.98
CA SER A 135 6.09 8.52 -20.13
C SER A 135 5.47 9.00 -18.83
N SER A 136 5.24 8.11 -17.87
CA SER A 136 4.59 8.36 -16.58
C SER A 136 5.56 8.74 -15.46
N VAL A 137 6.88 8.66 -15.69
CA VAL A 137 7.91 8.81 -14.64
C VAL A 137 8.84 9.95 -15.01
N ALA A 138 8.93 10.95 -14.13
CA ALA A 138 9.94 11.99 -14.22
C ALA A 138 11.22 11.55 -13.50
N GLY A 139 12.33 12.24 -13.79
CA GLY A 139 13.53 12.16 -12.96
C GLY A 139 13.26 12.60 -11.52
N ALA A 140 14.22 12.33 -10.65
CA ALA A 140 14.25 12.76 -9.26
C ALA A 140 15.30 13.86 -9.06
N GLY A 141 15.04 14.76 -8.11
CA GLY A 141 16.01 15.78 -7.72
C GLY A 141 17.19 15.22 -6.91
N GLU A 142 18.25 16.02 -6.81
CA GLU A 142 19.52 15.68 -6.16
C GLU A 142 19.36 15.04 -4.77
N GLN A 143 18.54 15.62 -3.89
CA GLN A 143 18.31 15.11 -2.54
C GLN A 143 17.77 13.68 -2.57
N ARG A 144 16.78 13.42 -3.45
CA ARG A 144 16.15 12.11 -3.56
C ARG A 144 17.13 11.07 -4.12
N ILE A 145 17.98 11.45 -5.08
CA ILE A 145 19.05 10.58 -5.57
C ILE A 145 20.01 10.23 -4.43
N CYS A 146 20.41 11.20 -3.61
CA CYS A 146 21.31 10.98 -2.48
C CYS A 146 20.70 10.10 -1.38
N ASP A 147 19.39 10.21 -1.15
CA ASP A 147 18.68 9.39 -0.16
C ASP A 147 18.60 7.93 -0.59
N GLU A 148 18.33 7.68 -1.87
CA GLU A 148 18.15 6.33 -2.43
C GLU A 148 19.49 5.68 -2.83
N LEU A 149 20.47 6.47 -3.26
CA LEU A 149 21.82 6.03 -3.63
C LEU A 149 22.86 6.76 -2.77
N PRO A 150 23.20 6.26 -1.56
CA PRO A 150 24.13 6.93 -0.65
C PRO A 150 25.51 7.27 -1.26
N ARG A 151 25.95 6.51 -2.27
CA ARG A 151 27.19 6.77 -3.01
C ARG A 151 27.18 8.11 -3.78
N ALA A 152 26.00 8.60 -4.19
CA ALA A 152 25.85 9.88 -4.86
C ALA A 152 26.17 11.08 -3.94
N LYS A 153 26.09 10.91 -2.61
CA LYS A 153 26.42 11.95 -1.63
C LYS A 153 27.86 12.47 -1.74
N LYS A 154 28.77 11.68 -2.33
CA LYS A 154 30.18 12.07 -2.53
C LYS A 154 30.33 13.16 -3.59
N SER A 155 29.44 13.21 -4.58
CA SER A 155 29.48 14.17 -5.68
C SER A 155 28.07 14.56 -6.17
N PRO A 156 27.17 15.10 -5.32
CA PRO A 156 25.74 15.22 -5.64
C PRO A 156 25.44 15.94 -6.97
N LYS A 157 26.19 17.01 -7.25
CA LYS A 157 26.07 17.85 -8.47
C LYS A 157 26.57 17.19 -9.77
N SER A 158 27.17 16.01 -9.65
CA SER A 158 27.62 15.20 -10.78
C SER A 158 26.68 14.02 -11.04
N TRP A 159 25.57 13.91 -10.32
CA TRP A 159 24.52 12.93 -10.58
C TRP A 159 23.27 13.58 -11.14
N ASP A 160 22.64 12.87 -12.07
CA ASP A 160 21.33 13.21 -12.61
C ASP A 160 20.45 11.96 -12.65
N SER A 161 19.20 12.11 -13.05
CA SER A 161 18.31 10.97 -13.20
C SER A 161 17.26 11.11 -14.30
N PHE A 162 16.76 9.98 -14.78
CA PHE A 162 15.83 9.90 -15.90
C PHE A 162 14.78 8.79 -15.68
N GLY A 163 13.53 9.05 -16.06
CA GLY A 163 12.44 8.08 -15.94
C GLY A 163 12.50 7.02 -17.03
N ILE A 164 12.56 5.74 -16.62
CA ILE A 164 12.73 4.61 -17.54
C ILE A 164 11.69 3.52 -17.30
N GLN A 165 11.48 2.69 -18.31
CA GLN A 165 10.75 1.44 -18.21
C GLN A 165 11.57 0.30 -18.81
N VAL A 166 11.69 -0.79 -18.06
CA VAL A 166 12.28 -2.05 -18.50
C VAL A 166 11.17 -3.09 -18.63
N ALA A 167 10.96 -3.61 -19.84
CA ALA A 167 9.97 -4.63 -20.13
C ALA A 167 10.65 -5.96 -20.44
N SER A 168 10.13 -7.05 -19.87
CA SER A 168 10.66 -8.40 -20.13
C SER A 168 10.06 -8.96 -21.43
N PRO A 169 10.73 -9.96 -22.05
CA PRO A 169 10.07 -10.83 -23.00
C PRO A 169 8.95 -11.65 -22.31
N ALA A 170 8.18 -12.41 -23.10
CA ALA A 170 7.28 -13.41 -22.56
C ALA A 170 8.09 -14.51 -21.86
N ILE A 171 7.72 -14.78 -20.62
CA ILE A 171 8.43 -15.59 -19.64
C ILE A 171 7.52 -16.76 -19.24
N THR A 172 8.07 -17.98 -19.24
CA THR A 172 7.44 -19.21 -18.74
C THR A 172 7.77 -19.41 -17.24
N ALA A 173 6.91 -20.10 -16.49
CA ALA A 173 7.07 -20.27 -15.05
C ALA A 173 8.33 -21.05 -14.60
N VAL A 174 8.95 -21.86 -15.47
CA VAL A 174 10.05 -22.79 -15.11
C VAL A 174 11.44 -22.18 -15.31
N GLU A 175 11.60 -21.16 -16.17
CA GLU A 175 12.92 -20.71 -16.65
C GLU A 175 13.41 -19.37 -16.05
N ASN A 176 12.59 -18.63 -15.29
CA ASN A 176 12.73 -17.15 -15.31
C ASN A 176 12.92 -16.39 -14.00
N GLU A 177 12.77 -17.02 -12.83
CA GLU A 177 13.01 -16.30 -11.57
C GLU A 177 14.47 -15.80 -11.48
N PHE A 178 15.43 -16.63 -11.92
CA PHE A 178 16.85 -16.26 -11.94
C PHE A 178 17.14 -15.11 -12.92
N GLN A 179 16.50 -15.13 -14.10
CA GLN A 179 16.66 -14.06 -15.09
C GLN A 179 16.13 -12.73 -14.56
N ILE A 180 14.92 -12.73 -14.02
CA ILE A 180 14.28 -11.53 -13.43
C ILE A 180 15.15 -11.02 -12.28
N ARG A 181 15.57 -11.90 -11.37
CA ARG A 181 16.43 -11.57 -10.23
C ARG A 181 17.71 -10.86 -10.67
N ASN A 182 18.40 -11.42 -11.64
CA ASN A 182 19.66 -10.85 -12.14
C ASN A 182 19.45 -9.51 -12.85
N VAL A 183 18.39 -9.36 -13.66
CA VAL A 183 18.10 -8.09 -14.32
C VAL A 183 17.80 -7.01 -13.28
N ILE A 184 16.97 -7.31 -12.29
CA ILE A 184 16.61 -6.36 -11.23
C ILE A 184 17.82 -5.99 -10.36
N ASP A 185 18.67 -6.97 -10.00
CA ASP A 185 19.89 -6.72 -9.22
C ASP A 185 20.84 -5.75 -9.93
N HIS A 186 21.09 -5.98 -11.23
CA HIS A 186 21.94 -5.10 -12.03
C HIS A 186 21.25 -3.76 -12.36
N MET A 187 19.92 -3.71 -12.42
CA MET A 187 19.20 -2.44 -12.53
C MET A 187 19.41 -1.57 -11.29
N ALA A 188 19.33 -2.14 -10.09
CA ALA A 188 19.52 -1.41 -8.83
C ALA A 188 20.94 -0.81 -8.75
N GLY A 189 21.93 -1.52 -9.28
CA GLY A 189 23.34 -1.14 -9.25
C GLY A 189 23.97 -1.35 -7.87
N HIS A 190 25.28 -1.54 -7.84
CA HIS A 190 26.05 -1.84 -6.63
C HIS A 190 26.77 -0.59 -6.08
N GLU A 191 27.41 -0.71 -4.91
CA GLU A 191 28.01 0.43 -4.20
C GLU A 191 29.08 1.21 -5.00
N ASN A 192 29.79 0.53 -5.90
CA ASN A 192 30.85 1.12 -6.71
C ASN A 192 30.36 1.61 -8.08
N ASP A 193 29.12 1.32 -8.44
CA ASP A 193 28.56 1.69 -9.73
C ASP A 193 28.26 3.18 -9.80
N GLN A 194 28.56 3.78 -10.95
CA GLN A 194 28.24 5.17 -11.26
C GLN A 194 26.83 5.33 -11.86
N TYR A 195 25.95 4.35 -11.61
CA TYR A 195 24.55 4.34 -12.00
C TYR A 195 23.75 3.50 -11.00
N GLY A 196 22.43 3.65 -10.98
CA GLY A 196 21.52 2.77 -10.24
C GLY A 196 20.06 3.18 -10.42
N CYS A 197 19.16 2.20 -10.40
CA CYS A 197 17.73 2.44 -10.46
C CYS A 197 17.11 2.41 -9.07
N PHE A 198 16.11 3.26 -8.86
CA PHE A 198 15.23 3.21 -7.68
C PHE A 198 13.80 3.56 -8.08
N THR A 199 12.87 3.48 -7.14
CA THR A 199 11.45 3.70 -7.40
C THR A 199 10.91 4.91 -6.63
N THR A 200 9.96 5.59 -7.25
CA THR A 200 9.18 6.69 -6.64
C THR A 200 7.70 6.31 -6.68
N ASN A 201 6.83 7.15 -6.13
CA ASN A 201 5.38 6.92 -6.20
C ASN A 201 4.81 7.11 -7.61
N GLN A 202 5.57 7.74 -8.51
CA GLN A 202 5.20 7.83 -9.93
C GLN A 202 5.36 6.48 -10.65
N CYS A 203 6.31 5.65 -10.20
CA CYS A 203 6.63 4.39 -10.83
C CYS A 203 5.51 3.36 -10.63
N GLY A 204 5.15 2.67 -11.71
CA GLY A 204 4.31 1.47 -11.70
C GLY A 204 5.09 0.18 -11.93
N PHE A 205 4.49 -0.93 -11.52
CA PHE A 205 4.90 -2.26 -11.92
C PHE A 205 3.70 -2.95 -12.59
N SER A 206 3.86 -3.38 -13.84
CA SER A 206 2.82 -4.08 -14.58
C SER A 206 3.20 -5.52 -14.94
N VAL A 207 2.19 -6.38 -14.98
CA VAL A 207 2.34 -7.79 -15.39
C VAL A 207 1.31 -8.06 -16.48
N GLN A 208 1.76 -8.54 -17.62
CA GLN A 208 0.89 -8.98 -18.72
C GLN A 208 0.79 -10.49 -18.69
N VAL A 209 -0.42 -11.04 -18.52
CA VAL A 209 -0.63 -12.49 -18.50
C VAL A 209 -1.30 -12.92 -19.80
N GLY A 210 -0.79 -13.98 -20.41
CA GLY A 210 -1.39 -14.60 -21.59
C GLY A 210 -2.78 -15.15 -21.30
N CYS A 211 -3.78 -14.72 -22.06
CA CYS A 211 -5.16 -15.16 -21.89
C CYS A 211 -5.88 -15.12 -23.24
N SER A 212 -5.91 -16.25 -23.95
CA SER A 212 -6.44 -16.29 -25.33
C SER A 212 -7.94 -16.57 -25.40
N LYS A 213 -8.49 -17.46 -24.56
CA LYS A 213 -9.90 -17.88 -24.58
C LYS A 213 -10.83 -16.73 -24.15
N PHE A 214 -11.92 -16.50 -24.89
CA PHE A 214 -12.78 -15.33 -24.65
C PHE A 214 -13.58 -15.49 -23.35
N GLU A 215 -14.04 -16.69 -23.07
CA GLU A 215 -14.78 -17.07 -21.87
C GLU A 215 -13.96 -16.79 -20.60
N VAL A 216 -12.65 -17.03 -20.68
CA VAL A 216 -11.69 -16.72 -19.61
C VAL A 216 -11.54 -15.22 -19.44
N ILE A 217 -11.44 -14.45 -20.53
CA ILE A 217 -11.36 -12.97 -20.48
C ILE A 217 -12.66 -12.39 -19.89
N GLN A 218 -13.83 -12.93 -20.24
CA GLN A 218 -15.12 -12.53 -19.67
C GLN A 218 -15.17 -12.77 -18.15
N LYS A 219 -14.74 -13.95 -17.69
CA LYS A 219 -14.69 -14.26 -16.26
C LYS A 219 -13.65 -13.45 -15.51
N LEU A 220 -12.50 -13.19 -16.12
CA LEU A 220 -11.49 -12.31 -15.55
C LEU A 220 -12.01 -10.88 -15.41
N ALA A 221 -12.70 -10.35 -16.44
CA ALA A 221 -13.34 -9.04 -16.39
C ALA A 221 -14.38 -8.97 -15.27
N LEU A 222 -15.21 -10.01 -15.10
CA LEU A 222 -16.16 -10.12 -13.99
C LEU A 222 -15.45 -10.09 -12.63
N ILE A 223 -14.40 -10.89 -12.42
CA ILE A 223 -13.61 -10.89 -11.18
C ILE A 223 -13.06 -9.49 -10.91
N CYS A 224 -12.44 -8.85 -11.90
CA CYS A 224 -11.90 -7.51 -11.78
C CYS A 224 -12.98 -6.49 -11.38
N LEU A 225 -14.17 -6.53 -12.01
CA LEU A 225 -15.27 -5.62 -11.67
C LEU A 225 -15.82 -5.88 -10.26
N VAL A 226 -15.92 -7.14 -9.80
CA VAL A 226 -16.44 -7.47 -8.47
C VAL A 226 -15.44 -7.09 -7.38
N TYR A 227 -14.16 -7.40 -7.58
CA TYR A 227 -13.11 -7.26 -6.56
C TYR A 227 -12.25 -6.00 -6.70
N GLU A 228 -12.55 -5.07 -7.63
CA GLU A 228 -11.66 -3.94 -7.94
C GLU A 228 -11.22 -3.12 -6.72
N GLU A 229 -12.18 -2.76 -5.86
CA GLU A 229 -11.96 -2.00 -4.63
C GLU A 229 -11.10 -2.80 -3.63
N GLU A 230 -11.42 -4.09 -3.44
CA GLU A 230 -10.69 -4.97 -2.54
C GLU A 230 -9.25 -5.26 -3.02
N ILE A 231 -9.04 -5.42 -4.33
CA ILE A 231 -7.70 -5.55 -4.92
C ILE A 231 -6.92 -4.24 -4.76
N SER A 232 -7.58 -3.09 -4.87
CA SER A 232 -6.93 -1.78 -4.69
C SER A 232 -6.35 -1.61 -3.29
N HIS A 233 -6.92 -2.24 -2.25
CA HIS A 233 -6.36 -2.23 -0.89
C HIS A 233 -5.02 -2.97 -0.74
N LEU A 234 -4.62 -3.80 -1.71
CA LEU A 234 -3.28 -4.41 -1.74
C LEU A 234 -2.17 -3.40 -2.07
N HIS A 235 -2.56 -2.18 -2.42
CA HIS A 235 -1.69 -1.12 -2.93
C HIS A 235 -1.79 0.15 -2.05
N PRO A 236 -0.73 0.98 -2.05
CA PRO A 236 -0.74 2.24 -1.31
C PRO A 236 -1.79 3.20 -1.87
N PRO A 237 -2.30 4.16 -1.06
CA PRO A 237 -3.28 5.16 -1.49
C PRO A 237 -2.98 5.83 -2.84
N CYS A 238 -1.74 6.22 -3.10
CA CYS A 238 -1.34 6.83 -4.38
C CYS A 238 -1.51 5.92 -5.63
N ARG A 239 -1.86 4.64 -5.43
CA ARG A 239 -2.16 3.64 -6.47
C ARG A 239 -3.60 3.11 -6.36
N ARG A 240 -4.50 3.79 -5.64
CA ARG A 240 -5.92 3.43 -5.58
C ARG A 240 -6.73 4.42 -6.38
N HIS A 241 -7.59 3.92 -7.26
CA HIS A 241 -8.31 4.69 -8.28
C HIS A 241 -9.32 5.70 -7.72
N ASP A 242 -9.62 5.65 -6.42
CA ASP A 242 -10.51 6.51 -5.67
C ASP A 242 -9.79 7.68 -4.97
N GLU A 243 -8.46 7.68 -4.94
CA GLU A 243 -7.65 8.74 -4.33
C GLU A 243 -7.29 9.84 -5.33
N SER A 244 -7.22 11.10 -4.85
CA SER A 244 -6.94 12.27 -5.70
C SER A 244 -5.65 12.14 -6.49
N ASP A 245 -4.63 11.53 -5.88
CA ASP A 245 -3.25 11.49 -6.35
C ASP A 245 -3.01 10.40 -7.41
N SER A 246 -3.95 9.46 -7.57
CA SER A 246 -3.85 8.37 -8.54
C SER A 246 -4.55 8.67 -9.88
N ASN A 247 -5.40 9.70 -9.91
CA ASN A 247 -6.30 10.00 -11.05
C ASN A 247 -5.58 10.17 -12.39
N ASP A 248 -4.30 10.53 -12.31
CA ASP A 248 -3.43 10.76 -13.46
C ASP A 248 -2.64 9.51 -13.90
N LEU A 249 -2.56 8.46 -13.08
CA LEU A 249 -1.77 7.25 -13.35
C LEU A 249 -2.61 6.17 -14.05
N PHE A 250 -3.77 5.84 -13.51
CA PHE A 250 -4.75 4.92 -14.11
C PHE A 250 -6.11 5.09 -13.44
N GLN A 251 -7.16 4.69 -14.16
CA GLN A 251 -8.54 4.86 -13.71
C GLN A 251 -9.22 3.51 -13.50
N SER A 252 -10.39 3.55 -12.85
CA SER A 252 -11.18 2.37 -12.57
C SER A 252 -11.67 1.66 -13.83
N ASN A 253 -11.74 0.32 -13.79
CA ASN A 253 -12.41 -0.48 -14.81
C ASN A 253 -13.95 -0.39 -14.72
N ARG A 254 -14.50 -0.01 -13.55
CA ARG A 254 -15.94 0.22 -13.34
C ARG A 254 -16.49 1.51 -13.96
N LEU A 255 -15.65 2.36 -14.56
CA LEU A 255 -16.08 3.65 -15.11
C LEU A 255 -17.29 3.56 -16.07
N ARG A 256 -17.35 2.51 -16.91
CA ARG A 256 -18.45 2.33 -17.86
C ARG A 256 -19.80 2.10 -17.15
N LEU A 257 -19.81 1.39 -16.03
CA LEU A 257 -21.01 1.09 -15.24
C LEU A 257 -21.68 2.38 -14.72
N LEU A 258 -20.88 3.43 -14.53
CA LEU A 258 -21.30 4.71 -13.98
C LEU A 258 -21.44 5.81 -15.05
N ALA A 259 -21.19 5.48 -16.31
CA ALA A 259 -21.37 6.37 -17.45
C ALA A 259 -22.87 6.63 -17.70
N SER A 260 -23.42 7.72 -17.13
CA SER A 260 -24.69 8.28 -17.63
C SER A 260 -24.51 8.70 -19.09
N VAL A 261 -25.53 8.44 -19.93
CA VAL A 261 -25.48 8.68 -21.38
C VAL A 261 -25.47 10.18 -21.73
N LYS A 262 -25.46 11.12 -20.77
CA LYS A 262 -25.38 12.57 -21.05
C LYS A 262 -24.50 13.31 -20.03
N HIS A 263 -23.43 13.92 -20.55
CA HIS A 263 -22.69 15.08 -20.03
C HIS A 263 -22.26 15.13 -18.55
N VAL A 264 -21.45 14.19 -18.08
CA VAL A 264 -20.66 14.43 -16.86
C VAL A 264 -19.17 14.28 -17.18
N PRO A 265 -18.31 15.26 -16.84
CA PRO A 265 -16.87 15.16 -17.01
C PRO A 265 -16.31 13.87 -16.40
N THR A 266 -15.45 13.19 -17.13
CA THR A 266 -14.89 11.86 -16.85
C THR A 266 -13.98 11.77 -15.63
N MET A 267 -13.76 12.86 -14.90
CA MET A 267 -12.66 12.93 -13.91
C MET A 267 -13.01 12.53 -12.48
N TYR A 268 -14.29 12.47 -12.09
CA TYR A 268 -14.64 12.08 -10.71
C TYR A 268 -15.95 11.29 -10.67
N LYS A 269 -15.86 9.98 -10.92
CA LYS A 269 -16.95 9.06 -10.61
C LYS A 269 -16.47 8.17 -9.48
N ASP A 270 -17.11 8.31 -8.34
CA ASP A 270 -17.01 7.34 -7.25
C ASP A 270 -17.29 5.94 -7.83
N CYS A 271 -16.22 5.15 -7.99
CA CYS A 271 -16.26 3.79 -8.53
C CYS A 271 -16.33 2.71 -7.41
N SER A 272 -16.62 3.14 -6.17
CA SER A 272 -16.77 2.24 -5.03
C SER A 272 -17.88 1.22 -5.25
N THR A 273 -17.81 0.12 -4.51
CA THR A 273 -18.88 -0.88 -4.51
C THR A 273 -20.22 -0.27 -4.07
N SER A 274 -20.18 0.69 -3.13
CA SER A 274 -21.36 1.44 -2.69
C SER A 274 -22.02 2.20 -3.84
N ALA A 275 -21.25 2.89 -4.69
CA ALA A 275 -21.78 3.62 -5.84
C ALA A 275 -22.43 2.69 -6.88
N ILE A 276 -21.85 1.52 -7.12
CA ILE A 276 -22.40 0.49 -8.01
C ILE A 276 -23.75 -0.02 -7.49
N ILE A 277 -23.85 -0.28 -6.19
CA ILE A 277 -25.10 -0.73 -5.53
C ILE A 277 -26.17 0.36 -5.61
N GLN A 278 -25.82 1.62 -5.36
CA GLN A 278 -26.76 2.75 -5.45
C GLN A 278 -27.34 2.91 -6.87
N ARG A 279 -26.62 2.46 -7.91
CA ARG A 279 -27.12 2.42 -9.30
C ARG A 279 -28.00 1.20 -9.60
N GLY A 280 -28.27 0.33 -8.63
CA GLY A 280 -29.08 -0.87 -8.80
C GLY A 280 -28.42 -1.92 -9.69
N ILE A 281 -27.11 -1.83 -9.92
CA ILE A 281 -26.36 -2.83 -10.69
C ILE A 281 -26.14 -4.02 -9.76
N THR A 282 -26.58 -5.21 -10.17
CA THR A 282 -26.41 -6.45 -9.39
C THR A 282 -25.25 -7.29 -9.96
N ILE A 283 -24.77 -8.28 -9.21
CA ILE A 283 -23.77 -9.25 -9.72
C ILE A 283 -24.32 -9.98 -10.94
N LYS A 284 -25.59 -10.43 -10.89
CA LYS A 284 -26.27 -11.03 -12.03
C LYS A 284 -26.30 -10.11 -13.25
N HIS A 285 -26.55 -8.81 -13.06
CA HIS A 285 -26.47 -7.84 -14.16
C HIS A 285 -25.05 -7.75 -14.74
N LEU A 286 -23.99 -7.79 -13.92
CA LEU A 286 -22.61 -7.85 -14.42
C LEU A 286 -22.35 -9.14 -15.21
N GLU A 287 -22.79 -10.29 -14.71
CA GLU A 287 -22.69 -11.56 -15.43
C GLU A 287 -23.44 -11.51 -16.76
N GLU A 288 -24.66 -10.97 -16.77
CA GLU A 288 -25.46 -10.76 -17.97
C GLU A 288 -24.76 -9.80 -18.93
N LEU A 289 -24.11 -8.71 -18.47
CA LEU A 289 -23.34 -7.80 -19.34
C LEU A 289 -22.09 -8.46 -19.93
N MET A 290 -21.38 -9.26 -19.14
CA MET A 290 -20.19 -9.99 -19.61
C MET A 290 -20.61 -11.12 -20.55
N SER A 291 -21.76 -11.75 -20.33
CA SER A 291 -22.26 -12.91 -21.08
C SER A 291 -23.17 -12.55 -22.25
N SER A 292 -23.76 -11.34 -22.26
CA SER A 292 -24.63 -10.88 -23.34
C SER A 292 -23.81 -10.83 -24.61
N LYS A 293 -24.11 -11.75 -25.52
CA LYS A 293 -23.59 -11.79 -26.88
C LYS A 293 -23.62 -10.36 -27.44
N CYS A 294 -22.50 -9.87 -27.93
CA CYS A 294 -22.56 -8.80 -28.93
C CYS A 294 -23.29 -9.39 -30.13
N GLN A 295 -24.60 -9.13 -30.19
CA GLN A 295 -25.52 -9.69 -31.14
C GLN A 295 -25.39 -8.94 -32.47
N THR A 296 -24.21 -8.95 -33.07
CA THR A 296 -24.04 -8.62 -34.48
C THR A 296 -23.93 -9.91 -35.28
N THR A 297 -24.92 -10.09 -36.14
CA THR A 297 -25.07 -11.17 -37.11
C THR A 297 -23.94 -11.05 -38.15
N ILE A 298 -22.77 -11.63 -37.85
CA ILE A 298 -21.69 -11.78 -38.83
C ILE A 298 -21.33 -13.26 -38.89
N ASP A 299 -21.71 -13.90 -39.99
CA ASP A 299 -21.55 -15.34 -40.31
C ASP A 299 -20.10 -15.75 -40.63
N ASN A 300 -19.13 -15.24 -39.86
CA ASN A 300 -17.74 -15.70 -39.90
C ASN A 300 -17.24 -15.80 -38.46
N ASN A 301 -17.14 -17.02 -37.92
CA ASN A 301 -16.79 -17.29 -36.52
C ASN A 301 -15.54 -16.54 -36.02
N THR A 302 -14.55 -16.29 -36.90
CA THR A 302 -13.33 -15.54 -36.55
C THR A 302 -13.56 -14.03 -36.41
N LEU A 303 -14.39 -13.42 -37.28
CA LEU A 303 -14.68 -11.98 -37.25
C LEU A 303 -15.57 -11.61 -36.07
N LYS A 304 -16.55 -12.47 -35.76
CA LYS A 304 -17.41 -12.31 -34.58
C LYS A 304 -16.61 -12.39 -33.28
N TYR A 305 -15.73 -13.38 -33.17
CA TYR A 305 -14.87 -13.55 -32.00
C TYR A 305 -13.97 -12.34 -31.71
N GLN A 306 -13.41 -11.70 -32.76
CA GLN A 306 -12.62 -10.49 -32.60
C GLN A 306 -13.47 -9.27 -32.23
N ALA A 307 -14.69 -9.16 -32.77
CA ALA A 307 -15.63 -8.12 -32.41
C ALA A 307 -16.04 -8.21 -30.93
N ASP A 308 -16.36 -9.42 -30.45
CA ASP A 308 -16.73 -9.66 -29.05
C ASP A 308 -15.61 -9.27 -28.07
N LYS A 309 -14.35 -9.62 -28.39
CA LYS A 309 -13.16 -9.17 -27.64
C LYS A 309 -12.99 -7.65 -27.66
N ALA A 310 -13.18 -7.04 -28.82
CA ALA A 310 -13.07 -5.59 -28.98
C ALA A 310 -14.11 -4.86 -28.12
N ASP A 311 -15.34 -5.37 -28.07
CA ASP A 311 -16.42 -4.75 -27.29
C ASP A 311 -16.20 -4.90 -25.78
N LEU A 312 -15.73 -6.07 -25.32
CA LEU A 312 -15.32 -6.25 -23.93
C LEU A 312 -14.15 -5.33 -23.57
N ALA A 313 -13.13 -5.21 -24.42
CA ALA A 313 -12.03 -4.29 -24.21
C ALA A 313 -12.51 -2.84 -24.14
N ARG A 314 -13.37 -2.39 -25.07
CA ARG A 314 -13.96 -1.03 -25.02
C ARG A 314 -14.79 -0.78 -23.76
N PHE A 315 -15.44 -1.81 -23.23
CA PHE A 315 -16.16 -1.73 -21.97
C PHE A 315 -15.20 -1.55 -20.80
N MET A 316 -14.25 -2.48 -20.64
CA MET A 316 -13.30 -2.48 -19.52
C MET A 316 -12.33 -1.30 -19.56
N ASN A 317 -12.05 -0.79 -20.75
CA ASN A 317 -11.19 0.37 -21.00
C ASN A 317 -11.97 1.62 -21.41
N TYR A 318 -13.26 1.73 -21.09
CA TYR A 318 -14.05 2.93 -21.39
C TYR A 318 -13.39 4.20 -20.81
N PRO A 319 -13.27 5.32 -21.54
CA PRO A 319 -13.91 5.60 -22.82
C PRO A 319 -13.16 5.05 -24.03
N ALA A 320 -13.92 4.64 -25.05
CA ALA A 320 -13.43 4.26 -26.37
C ALA A 320 -14.04 5.18 -27.44
N GLY A 321 -13.27 5.58 -28.47
CA GLY A 321 -13.75 6.53 -29.49
C GLY A 321 -12.77 6.80 -30.64
N LYS A 322 -13.27 7.45 -31.70
CA LYS A 322 -12.67 7.52 -33.05
C LYS A 322 -11.28 8.17 -33.15
N ASN A 323 -10.82 8.95 -32.17
CA ASN A 323 -9.66 9.83 -32.39
C ASN A 323 -8.38 9.48 -31.61
N GLN A 324 -8.42 8.66 -30.55
CA GLN A 324 -7.18 8.28 -29.80
C GLN A 324 -7.20 6.85 -29.19
N TYR A 325 -8.36 6.25 -28.97
CA TYR A 325 -8.48 4.98 -28.24
C TYR A 325 -9.55 4.07 -28.85
N THR A 326 -9.23 3.40 -29.96
CA THR A 326 -10.17 2.54 -30.71
C THR A 326 -10.69 1.35 -29.89
N THR A 327 -9.88 0.82 -28.99
CA THR A 327 -10.19 -0.28 -28.06
C THR A 327 -10.37 0.18 -26.61
N GLY A 328 -10.37 1.50 -26.36
CA GLY A 328 -10.47 2.08 -25.02
C GLY A 328 -9.15 2.63 -24.47
N ASN A 329 -9.24 3.43 -23.41
CA ASN A 329 -8.12 4.04 -22.71
C ASN A 329 -7.28 2.94 -21.99
N PRO A 330 -6.00 2.74 -22.33
CA PRO A 330 -5.16 1.72 -21.72
C PRO A 330 -4.74 2.04 -20.27
N ASN A 331 -4.94 3.29 -19.80
CA ASN A 331 -4.61 3.70 -18.43
C ASN A 331 -5.73 3.27 -17.46
N ARG A 332 -5.93 1.97 -17.34
CA ARG A 332 -6.86 1.34 -16.38
C ARG A 332 -6.10 0.54 -15.34
N ALA A 333 -6.71 0.29 -14.20
CA ALA A 333 -6.23 -0.65 -13.21
C ALA A 333 -5.82 -2.00 -13.85
N VAL A 334 -6.71 -2.54 -14.67
CA VAL A 334 -6.45 -3.69 -15.54
C VAL A 334 -6.74 -3.31 -17.00
N ASN A 335 -5.76 -3.45 -17.87
CA ASN A 335 -5.86 -3.07 -19.27
C ASN A 335 -6.15 -4.29 -20.15
N PHE A 336 -7.32 -4.28 -20.79
CA PHE A 336 -7.80 -5.33 -21.69
C PHE A 336 -7.56 -5.00 -23.17
N THR A 337 -7.02 -3.82 -23.52
CA THR A 337 -6.83 -3.42 -24.93
C THR A 337 -5.95 -4.40 -25.72
N THR A 338 -5.04 -5.10 -25.06
CA THR A 338 -4.14 -6.09 -25.65
C THR A 338 -4.80 -7.44 -25.91
N CYS A 339 -6.02 -7.68 -25.44
CA CYS A 339 -6.74 -8.92 -25.71
C CYS A 339 -7.34 -8.97 -27.14
N VAL A 340 -7.44 -7.81 -27.80
CA VAL A 340 -8.02 -7.64 -29.15
C VAL A 340 -6.99 -7.86 -30.27
N ARG A 341 -5.74 -8.20 -29.92
CA ARG A 341 -4.65 -8.41 -30.89
C ARG A 341 -4.96 -9.55 -31.87
N THR A 342 -4.40 -9.46 -33.08
CA THR A 342 -4.57 -10.44 -34.17
C THR A 342 -3.82 -11.75 -33.87
N LYS A 343 -4.02 -12.78 -34.71
CA LYS A 343 -3.51 -14.15 -34.48
C LYS A 343 -1.98 -14.24 -34.30
N ASP A 344 -1.23 -13.28 -34.82
CA ASP A 344 0.24 -13.30 -34.81
C ASP A 344 0.84 -12.69 -33.54
N GLN A 345 0.00 -12.12 -32.67
CA GLN A 345 0.42 -11.53 -31.39
C GLN A 345 -0.24 -12.24 -30.21
N GLN A 346 0.49 -12.39 -29.12
CA GLN A 346 -0.07 -12.98 -27.91
C GLN A 346 -1.18 -12.08 -27.33
N CYS A 347 -2.35 -12.68 -27.15
CA CYS A 347 -3.50 -12.08 -26.46
C CYS A 347 -3.20 -12.05 -24.96
N THR A 348 -3.05 -10.85 -24.40
CA THR A 348 -2.69 -10.64 -23.00
C THR A 348 -3.65 -9.68 -22.30
N VAL A 349 -3.70 -9.75 -20.98
CA VAL A 349 -4.34 -8.76 -20.09
C VAL A 349 -3.24 -8.19 -19.19
N GLU A 350 -3.17 -6.86 -19.09
CA GLU A 350 -2.12 -6.14 -18.34
C GLU A 350 -2.65 -5.62 -17.00
N PHE A 351 -2.08 -6.08 -15.89
CA PHE A 351 -2.38 -5.61 -14.54
C PHE A 351 -1.41 -4.50 -14.14
N ARG A 352 -1.91 -3.29 -13.82
CA ARG A 352 -1.09 -2.07 -13.67
C ARG A 352 -1.11 -1.44 -12.27
N GLN A 353 -1.92 -1.97 -11.36
CA GLN A 353 -2.18 -1.33 -10.06
C GLN A 353 -0.96 -1.32 -9.12
N HIS A 354 -0.03 -2.27 -9.28
CA HIS A 354 1.11 -2.38 -8.37
C HIS A 354 2.04 -1.16 -8.45
N ARG A 355 2.50 -0.70 -7.28
CA ARG A 355 3.53 0.33 -7.17
C ARG A 355 4.83 -0.16 -7.80
N GLY A 356 5.60 0.72 -8.42
CA GLY A 356 6.93 0.39 -8.93
C GLY A 356 7.77 -0.27 -7.83
N THR A 357 8.47 -1.34 -8.17
CA THR A 357 9.29 -2.08 -7.22
C THR A 357 10.52 -2.66 -7.92
N LEU A 358 11.62 -2.73 -7.17
CA LEU A 358 12.82 -3.51 -7.49
C LEU A 358 13.04 -4.61 -6.44
N SER A 359 12.07 -4.85 -5.56
CA SER A 359 12.09 -5.97 -4.62
C SER A 359 11.64 -7.23 -5.33
N ILE A 360 12.48 -8.25 -5.33
CA ILE A 360 12.15 -9.55 -5.91
C ILE A 360 10.97 -10.20 -5.20
N GLU A 361 10.89 -10.08 -3.88
CA GLU A 361 9.77 -10.59 -3.11
C GLU A 361 8.45 -9.94 -3.55
N ASP A 362 8.42 -8.61 -3.73
CA ASP A 362 7.22 -7.91 -4.20
C ASP A 362 6.83 -8.34 -5.63
N ILE A 363 7.83 -8.49 -6.51
CA ILE A 363 7.64 -8.94 -7.89
C ILE A 363 7.03 -10.35 -7.91
N GLU A 364 7.64 -11.30 -7.21
CA GLU A 364 7.17 -12.68 -7.14
C GLU A 364 5.75 -12.79 -6.59
N ASN A 365 5.46 -12.11 -5.48
CA ASN A 365 4.13 -12.13 -4.87
C ASN A 365 3.07 -11.55 -5.81
N TRP A 366 3.37 -10.43 -6.50
CA TRP A 366 2.40 -9.83 -7.42
C TRP A 366 2.19 -10.67 -8.68
N VAL A 367 3.27 -11.18 -9.29
CA VAL A 367 3.19 -12.09 -10.45
C VAL A 367 2.35 -13.32 -10.11
N GLU A 368 2.62 -13.94 -8.96
CA GLU A 368 1.87 -15.11 -8.52
C GLU A 368 0.39 -14.79 -8.28
N PHE A 369 0.08 -13.63 -7.68
CA PHE A 369 -1.31 -13.19 -7.48
C PHE A 369 -2.06 -13.06 -8.82
N VAL A 370 -1.51 -12.32 -9.79
CA VAL A 370 -2.21 -12.07 -11.06
C VAL A 370 -2.27 -13.29 -11.97
N VAL A 371 -1.25 -14.15 -11.96
CA VAL A 371 -1.28 -15.42 -12.71
C VAL A 371 -2.34 -16.36 -12.13
N ASN A 372 -2.46 -16.46 -10.80
CA ASN A 372 -3.51 -17.26 -10.19
C ASN A 372 -4.90 -16.66 -10.37
N LEU A 373 -5.02 -15.34 -10.51
CA LEU A 373 -6.28 -14.70 -10.88
C LEU A 373 -6.77 -15.15 -12.26
N VAL A 374 -5.86 -15.26 -13.24
CA VAL A 374 -6.19 -15.78 -14.58
C VAL A 374 -6.54 -17.27 -14.50
N ARG A 375 -5.78 -18.10 -13.77
CA ARG A 375 -6.10 -19.52 -13.57
C ARG A 375 -7.46 -19.73 -12.91
N LEU A 376 -7.81 -18.88 -11.94
CA LEU A 376 -9.11 -18.90 -11.30
C LEU A 376 -10.24 -18.51 -12.28
N ALA A 377 -9.98 -17.54 -13.17
CA ALA A 377 -10.90 -17.20 -14.25
C ALA A 377 -11.09 -18.36 -15.24
N GLU A 378 -10.05 -19.16 -15.52
CA GLU A 378 -10.16 -20.38 -16.34
C GLU A 378 -11.07 -21.41 -15.68
N TYR A 379 -10.90 -21.62 -14.37
CA TYR A 379 -11.76 -22.51 -13.61
C TYR A 379 -13.23 -22.04 -13.65
N TYR A 380 -13.51 -20.75 -13.43
CA TYR A 380 -14.89 -20.24 -13.49
C TYR A 380 -15.47 -20.14 -14.91
N ALA A 381 -14.63 -20.15 -15.95
CA ALA A 381 -15.12 -20.22 -17.32
C ALA A 381 -15.67 -21.61 -17.64
N GLU A 382 -15.06 -22.66 -17.07
CA GLU A 382 -15.53 -24.03 -17.24
C GLU A 382 -16.62 -24.43 -16.24
N TYR A 383 -16.55 -23.91 -15.01
CA TYR A 383 -17.49 -24.18 -13.92
C TYR A 383 -18.11 -22.89 -13.38
N PRO A 384 -18.98 -22.22 -14.16
CA PRO A 384 -19.52 -20.90 -13.83
C PRO A 384 -20.34 -20.87 -12.54
N GLU A 385 -20.99 -21.97 -12.17
CA GLU A 385 -21.76 -22.13 -10.93
C GLU A 385 -20.91 -22.04 -9.67
N ASN A 386 -19.58 -22.23 -9.79
CA ASN A 386 -18.64 -22.15 -8.68
C ASN A 386 -18.15 -20.73 -8.41
N PHE A 387 -18.59 -19.72 -9.19
CA PHE A 387 -18.29 -18.34 -8.87
C PHE A 387 -18.91 -17.94 -7.52
N PRO A 388 -18.10 -17.54 -6.52
CA PRO A 388 -18.54 -17.52 -5.12
C PRO A 388 -19.41 -16.31 -4.76
N VAL A 389 -19.39 -15.24 -5.56
CA VAL A 389 -20.12 -14.01 -5.27
C VAL A 389 -21.41 -14.00 -6.06
N GLN A 390 -22.56 -13.98 -5.36
CA GLN A 390 -23.87 -14.02 -6.01
C GLN A 390 -24.63 -12.70 -5.79
N LYS A 391 -24.32 -11.95 -4.72
CA LYS A 391 -24.95 -10.67 -4.42
C LYS A 391 -23.98 -9.65 -3.85
N TRP A 392 -24.35 -8.37 -3.88
CA TRP A 392 -23.60 -7.32 -3.20
C TRP A 392 -23.91 -7.22 -1.70
N GLU A 393 -24.95 -7.86 -1.17
CA GLU A 393 -25.05 -8.04 0.29
C GLU A 393 -23.96 -8.99 0.81
N ASP A 394 -23.31 -9.74 -0.08
CA ASP A 394 -22.03 -10.37 0.23
C ASP A 394 -20.92 -9.31 0.36
N THR A 395 -21.06 -8.05 -0.11
CA THR A 395 -20.02 -6.99 -0.08
C THR A 395 -20.28 -5.84 0.91
N THR A 396 -21.51 -5.59 1.34
CA THR A 396 -21.87 -4.43 2.18
C THR A 396 -21.97 -4.76 3.66
N GLY A 397 -21.41 -3.89 4.51
CA GLY A 397 -21.11 -4.10 5.94
C GLY A 397 -22.27 -4.26 6.92
N SER A 398 -23.38 -4.88 6.53
CA SER A 398 -24.41 -5.30 7.48
C SER A 398 -23.89 -6.51 8.26
N ALA A 399 -23.90 -6.45 9.59
CA ALA A 399 -23.49 -7.58 10.44
C ALA A 399 -24.27 -8.85 10.05
N PRO A 400 -23.59 -9.97 9.76
CA PRO A 400 -24.28 -11.18 9.36
C PRO A 400 -25.12 -11.71 10.52
N ALA A 401 -26.40 -12.01 10.26
CA ALA A 401 -27.16 -12.92 11.11
C ALA A 401 -26.36 -14.23 11.26
N LYS A 402 -26.22 -14.71 12.51
CA LYS A 402 -25.44 -15.91 12.89
C LYS A 402 -25.54 -17.00 11.81
N GLY A 403 -24.42 -17.29 11.14
CA GLY A 403 -24.28 -18.47 10.26
C GLY A 403 -24.20 -18.24 8.75
N LYS A 404 -24.28 -17.00 8.24
CA LYS A 404 -24.03 -16.72 6.80
C LYS A 404 -22.64 -16.09 6.59
N ARG A 405 -21.82 -16.65 5.67
CA ARG A 405 -20.54 -16.06 5.21
C ARG A 405 -20.83 -14.65 4.68
N LYS A 406 -20.33 -13.56 5.29
CA LYS A 406 -19.00 -12.90 5.25
C LYS A 406 -18.76 -12.09 3.97
N ARG A 407 -18.66 -10.77 4.18
CA ARG A 407 -18.09 -9.72 3.32
C ARG A 407 -17.12 -10.25 2.26
N VAL A 408 -17.29 -9.90 0.99
CA VAL A 408 -16.35 -10.12 -0.13
C VAL A 408 -15.10 -9.34 0.20
N ARG A 409 -14.03 -10.07 0.47
CA ARG A 409 -12.71 -9.50 0.77
C ARG A 409 -11.70 -10.06 -0.20
N VAL A 410 -10.63 -9.31 -0.43
CA VAL A 410 -9.49 -9.80 -1.22
C VAL A 410 -8.91 -11.12 -0.68
N PHE A 411 -9.04 -11.38 0.63
CA PHE A 411 -8.58 -12.63 1.22
C PHE A 411 -9.45 -13.84 0.91
N ASP A 412 -10.74 -13.64 0.63
CA ASP A 412 -11.59 -14.74 0.16
C ASP A 412 -11.17 -15.12 -1.28
N LEU A 413 -10.78 -14.14 -2.10
CA LEU A 413 -10.18 -14.38 -3.42
C LEU A 413 -8.82 -15.08 -3.32
N ILE A 414 -7.95 -14.69 -2.37
CA ILE A 414 -6.67 -15.37 -2.10
C ILE A 414 -6.88 -16.82 -1.67
N ASP A 415 -7.87 -17.07 -0.81
CA ASP A 415 -8.22 -18.42 -0.35
C ASP A 415 -8.76 -19.26 -1.54
N GLU A 416 -9.56 -18.68 -2.44
CA GLU A 416 -10.05 -19.33 -3.67
C GLU A 416 -8.93 -19.64 -4.68
N MET A 417 -7.87 -18.83 -4.72
CA MET A 417 -6.66 -19.09 -5.52
C MET A 417 -5.75 -20.17 -4.90
N GLU A 418 -6.12 -20.71 -3.73
CA GLU A 418 -5.34 -21.70 -2.96
C GLU A 418 -3.88 -21.27 -2.74
N LEU A 419 -3.63 -19.96 -2.60
CA LEU A 419 -2.29 -19.46 -2.37
C LEU A 419 -1.75 -19.97 -1.02
N PRO A 420 -0.45 -20.31 -0.94
CA PRO A 420 0.15 -20.74 0.32
C PRO A 420 -0.04 -19.71 1.44
N ASN A 421 -0.16 -20.19 2.69
CA ASN A 421 -0.38 -19.32 3.85
C ASN A 421 0.70 -18.23 4.02
N ALA A 422 1.94 -18.49 3.56
CA ALA A 422 3.00 -17.47 3.55
C ALA A 422 2.64 -16.26 2.67
N LYS A 423 2.06 -16.49 1.49
CA LYS A 423 1.60 -15.45 0.55
C LYS A 423 0.41 -14.69 1.12
N ARG A 424 -0.49 -15.39 1.80
CA ARG A 424 -1.60 -14.77 2.54
C ARG A 424 -1.09 -13.81 3.62
N ILE A 425 -0.13 -14.25 4.45
CA ILE A 425 0.49 -13.41 5.50
C ILE A 425 1.16 -12.18 4.88
N TYR A 426 1.86 -12.34 3.75
CA TYR A 426 2.46 -11.22 3.02
C TYR A 426 1.40 -10.17 2.63
N TRP A 427 0.30 -10.59 2.00
CA TRP A 427 -0.79 -9.67 1.61
C TRP A 427 -1.53 -9.06 2.80
N GLU A 428 -1.75 -9.82 3.87
CA GLU A 428 -2.30 -9.30 5.14
C GLU A 428 -1.42 -8.18 5.70
N GLY A 429 -0.09 -8.37 5.70
CA GLY A 429 0.87 -7.34 6.11
C GLY A 429 0.82 -6.09 5.23
N ARG A 430 0.69 -6.25 3.91
CA ARG A 430 0.55 -5.14 2.94
C ARG A 430 -0.72 -4.34 3.14
N VAL A 431 -1.87 -5.00 3.27
CA VAL A 431 -3.14 -4.33 3.56
C VAL A 431 -3.05 -3.57 4.88
N ALA A 432 -2.55 -4.22 5.94
CA ALA A 432 -2.39 -3.57 7.24
C ALA A 432 -1.46 -2.35 7.18
N LYS A 433 -0.37 -2.40 6.40
CA LYS A 433 0.52 -1.27 6.15
C LYS A 433 -0.25 -0.10 5.52
N TYR A 434 -0.98 -0.35 4.43
CA TYR A 434 -1.61 0.72 3.66
C TYR A 434 -2.95 1.22 4.19
N MET A 435 -3.60 0.47 5.09
CA MET A 435 -4.74 0.98 5.86
C MET A 435 -4.31 1.95 6.95
N CYS A 436 -3.04 1.92 7.35
CA CYS A 436 -2.47 2.82 8.35
C CYS A 436 -1.65 3.97 7.72
N SER A 437 -1.73 4.17 6.39
CA SER A 437 -1.02 5.25 5.72
C SER A 437 -1.61 6.60 6.14
N GLU A 438 -0.75 7.52 6.53
CA GLU A 438 -1.13 8.90 6.85
C GLU A 438 -1.35 9.69 5.56
N LYS A 439 -2.35 10.57 5.59
CA LYS A 439 -2.62 11.48 4.47
C LYS A 439 -1.42 12.40 4.21
N GLY A 440 -0.98 12.48 2.95
CA GLY A 440 0.23 13.19 2.55
C GLY A 440 1.55 12.52 2.95
N GLY A 441 1.49 11.31 3.51
CA GLY A 441 2.65 10.51 3.85
C GLY A 441 3.35 9.92 2.61
N PRO A 442 4.46 9.18 2.79
CA PRO A 442 5.22 8.58 1.69
C PRO A 442 4.44 7.59 0.82
N ASP A 443 3.30 7.07 1.29
CA ASP A 443 2.43 6.17 0.53
C ASP A 443 1.24 6.91 -0.14
N ASP A 444 1.10 8.21 0.09
CA ASP A 444 -0.06 9.05 -0.30
C ASP A 444 0.36 10.33 -1.02
N ARG A 445 1.50 10.33 -1.72
CA ARG A 445 1.97 11.50 -2.49
C ARG A 445 2.36 11.12 -3.91
N SER A 446 2.10 11.97 -4.90
CA SER A 446 2.45 11.71 -6.30
C SER A 446 3.93 11.91 -6.66
N ASP A 447 4.77 12.37 -5.72
CA ASP A 447 6.19 12.75 -5.90
C ASP A 447 6.44 13.81 -7.01
N ASP A 448 5.38 14.46 -7.51
CA ASP A 448 5.46 15.46 -8.59
C ASP A 448 6.10 16.79 -8.15
N GLU A 449 6.54 17.61 -9.10
CA GLU A 449 7.02 18.96 -8.82
C GLU A 449 5.85 19.91 -8.70
N LEU A 450 5.76 20.60 -7.58
CA LEU A 450 4.78 21.66 -7.39
C LEU A 450 5.33 22.95 -7.97
N ASP A 451 4.54 23.62 -8.83
CA ASP A 451 4.82 24.98 -9.26
C ASP A 451 4.64 25.92 -8.06
N ILE A 452 5.74 26.45 -7.52
CA ILE A 452 5.73 27.37 -6.38
C ILE A 452 4.89 28.63 -6.68
N ARG A 453 4.78 29.05 -7.96
CA ARG A 453 3.96 30.19 -8.37
C ARG A 453 2.47 29.92 -8.15
N ARG A 454 2.02 28.66 -8.31
CA ARG A 454 0.63 28.26 -8.01
C ARG A 454 0.35 28.29 -6.51
N LEU A 455 1.34 27.94 -5.68
CA LEU A 455 1.22 28.00 -4.22
C LEU A 455 1.14 29.44 -3.68
N GLN A 456 1.61 30.43 -4.44
CA GLN A 456 1.56 31.85 -4.07
C GLN A 456 0.28 32.56 -4.50
N THR A 457 -0.65 31.88 -5.18
CA THR A 457 -1.94 32.47 -5.54
C THR A 457 -2.93 32.21 -4.38
N PRO A 458 -3.47 33.23 -3.70
CA PRO A 458 -4.35 33.02 -2.56
C PRO A 458 -5.72 32.50 -3.03
N GLU A 459 -5.91 31.18 -3.04
CA GLU A 459 -7.20 30.51 -3.26
C GLU A 459 -8.12 30.56 -2.01
N SER A 460 -8.15 31.69 -1.30
CA SER A 460 -9.03 31.89 -0.13
C SER A 460 -10.04 33.04 -0.31
N SER A 461 -10.64 33.19 -1.49
CA SER A 461 -11.68 34.22 -1.68
C SER A 461 -12.87 33.91 -2.59
N LYS A 462 -13.07 32.67 -3.05
CA LYS A 462 -14.25 32.35 -3.89
C LYS A 462 -14.92 31.03 -3.53
N LEU A 463 -15.65 31.02 -2.40
CA LEU A 463 -16.89 30.26 -2.22
C LEU A 463 -17.54 30.63 -0.87
N SER A 464 -18.22 31.78 -0.85
CA SER A 464 -19.42 31.95 -0.03
C SER A 464 -20.42 32.80 -0.81
N ASP A 465 -21.49 32.15 -1.22
CA ASP A 465 -22.65 32.75 -1.87
C ASP A 465 -23.42 33.59 -0.84
N PRO A 466 -23.74 34.88 -1.09
CA PRO A 466 -24.36 35.77 -0.10
C PRO A 466 -25.89 35.59 0.05
N HIS A 467 -26.46 34.49 -0.44
CA HIS A 467 -27.91 34.23 -0.38
C HIS A 467 -28.24 32.97 0.43
N SER A 468 -27.95 33.00 1.73
CA SER A 468 -28.71 32.19 2.70
C SER A 468 -28.94 32.97 3.99
N SER A 469 -30.17 33.43 4.15
CA SER A 469 -30.61 34.15 5.37
C SER A 469 -30.55 33.22 6.59
N PRO A 470 -30.01 33.66 7.73
CA PRO A 470 -29.95 32.85 8.93
C PRO A 470 -31.33 32.81 9.62
N ARG A 471 -31.79 31.60 9.96
CA ARG A 471 -32.89 31.41 10.91
C ARG A 471 -32.36 31.64 12.34
N PRO A 472 -33.15 32.27 13.24
CA PRO A 472 -32.67 32.67 14.56
C PRO A 472 -32.62 31.47 15.52
N ILE A 473 -31.45 31.21 16.09
CA ILE A 473 -31.31 30.34 17.26
C ILE A 473 -31.45 31.19 18.52
N ARG A 474 -32.40 30.77 19.36
CA ARG A 474 -32.74 31.31 20.68
C ARG A 474 -31.50 31.40 21.58
N THR A 475 -31.28 32.59 22.14
CA THR A 475 -30.37 32.85 23.25
C THR A 475 -30.93 32.27 24.54
N PHE A 476 -30.16 31.38 25.19
CA PHE A 476 -30.33 31.08 26.61
C PHE A 476 -29.32 31.90 27.42
N ARG A 477 -29.87 32.59 28.43
CA ARG A 477 -29.19 33.45 29.39
C ARG A 477 -28.24 32.66 30.29
N SER A 478 -27.02 33.15 30.45
CA SER A 478 -26.19 32.89 31.63
C SER A 478 -26.59 33.84 32.77
N PRO A 479 -26.62 33.39 34.03
CA PRO A 479 -26.58 34.29 35.18
C PRO A 479 -25.23 34.25 35.88
N GLY A 480 -24.75 35.44 36.25
CA GLY A 480 -24.14 35.66 37.55
C GLY A 480 -22.62 35.81 37.60
N SER A 481 -22.16 37.04 37.37
CA SER A 481 -20.89 37.54 37.90
C SER A 481 -21.00 37.79 39.41
N VAL A 482 -19.96 37.44 40.18
CA VAL A 482 -19.69 38.02 41.50
C VAL A 482 -18.20 38.39 41.58
N LYS A 483 -17.98 39.57 42.14
CA LYS A 483 -16.74 40.34 42.24
C LYS A 483 -15.75 39.78 43.25
N GLY A 484 -14.47 39.86 42.88
CA GLY A 484 -13.43 40.63 43.60
C GLY A 484 -12.83 40.03 44.87
N GLN A 485 -11.52 39.80 44.86
CA GLN A 485 -10.52 40.38 45.77
C GLN A 485 -9.14 39.77 45.50
N SER A 486 -8.14 40.62 45.22
CA SER A 486 -6.73 40.34 45.49
C SER A 486 -6.48 40.49 46.99
N PRO A 487 -5.61 39.67 47.61
CA PRO A 487 -4.31 40.23 47.99
C PRO A 487 -3.11 39.25 48.10
N SER A 488 -1.94 39.89 48.04
CA SER A 488 -0.70 39.64 48.80
C SER A 488 0.16 38.40 48.55
N GLU A 489 1.39 38.73 48.14
CA GLU A 489 2.64 38.02 48.39
C GLU A 489 2.74 37.48 49.83
N LYS A 490 3.09 36.19 49.95
CA LYS A 490 3.92 35.68 51.04
C LYS A 490 4.87 34.63 50.48
N SER A 491 6.15 34.89 50.70
CA SER A 491 7.23 33.93 50.67
C SER A 491 6.93 32.73 51.58
N LYS A 492 7.37 31.53 51.17
CA LYS A 492 8.06 30.58 52.04
C LYS A 492 8.60 29.34 51.29
N GLU A 493 9.88 29.12 51.56
CA GLU A 493 10.56 27.86 51.87
C GLU A 493 10.53 26.74 50.83
N GLY A 494 11.75 26.47 50.33
CA GLY A 494 12.06 25.40 49.40
C GLY A 494 11.84 24.02 49.99
N ASN A 495 11.26 23.16 49.16
CA ASN A 495 11.54 21.74 49.19
C ASN A 495 12.51 21.44 48.05
N THR A 496 13.73 21.07 48.38
CA THR A 496 14.58 20.27 47.50
C THR A 496 13.84 18.96 47.25
N ILE A 497 13.29 18.80 46.05
CA ILE A 497 12.76 17.53 45.57
C ILE A 497 13.98 16.73 45.10
N ASP A 498 14.21 15.59 45.74
CA ASP A 498 15.23 14.63 45.31
C ASP A 498 14.99 14.24 43.84
N ALA A 499 16.02 14.39 43.02
CA ALA A 499 16.03 13.92 41.65
C ALA A 499 15.92 12.39 41.65
N GLY A 500 14.79 11.85 41.21
CA GLY A 500 14.61 10.40 41.07
C GLY A 500 13.19 9.84 41.11
N VAL A 501 12.13 10.65 41.24
CA VAL A 501 10.75 10.11 41.25
C VAL A 501 10.08 10.30 39.89
N TRP A 502 10.16 9.25 39.06
CA TRP A 502 9.50 9.20 37.74
C TRP A 502 8.11 8.56 37.94
N ALA A 503 7.06 9.38 37.83
CA ALA A 503 5.64 9.15 38.14
C ALA A 503 5.24 9.29 39.63
N THR A 504 4.18 10.06 39.91
CA THR A 504 3.56 10.23 41.25
C THR A 504 2.43 9.23 41.52
N GLU A 505 2.15 8.40 40.53
CA GLU A 505 1.10 7.41 40.52
C GLU A 505 1.44 6.26 41.49
N HIS A 506 0.50 5.89 42.34
CA HIS A 506 0.63 4.78 43.27
C HIS A 506 0.15 3.49 42.59
N PHE A 507 1.05 2.51 42.47
CA PHE A 507 0.79 1.26 41.76
C PHE A 507 0.45 0.11 42.72
N THR A 508 -0.40 -0.80 42.25
CA THR A 508 -0.66 -2.09 42.90
C THR A 508 -0.59 -3.20 41.85
N HIS A 509 0.01 -4.35 42.19
CA HIS A 509 0.05 -5.52 41.30
C HIS A 509 -0.94 -6.57 41.80
N ASP A 510 -1.89 -6.99 40.96
CA ASP A 510 -2.96 -7.92 41.34
C ASP A 510 -2.62 -9.41 41.13
N GLY A 511 -1.39 -9.70 40.68
CA GLY A 511 -0.92 -11.05 40.37
C GLY A 511 -0.79 -11.32 38.87
N PHE A 512 -1.44 -10.49 38.04
CA PHE A 512 -1.39 -10.61 36.58
C PHE A 512 -1.00 -9.29 35.92
N THR A 513 -1.48 -8.15 36.43
CA THR A 513 -1.24 -6.83 35.85
C THR A 513 -0.92 -5.77 36.90
N TRP A 514 -0.13 -4.77 36.53
CA TRP A 514 0.03 -3.55 37.30
C TRP A 514 -1.19 -2.64 37.12
N LYS A 515 -1.71 -2.10 38.24
CA LYS A 515 -2.85 -1.20 38.30
C LYS A 515 -2.45 0.12 38.96
N VAL A 516 -2.91 1.23 38.40
CA VAL A 516 -2.79 2.56 39.01
C VAL A 516 -3.97 2.81 39.95
N THR A 517 -3.69 3.22 41.19
CA THR A 517 -4.71 3.45 42.22
C THR A 517 -5.15 4.90 42.38
N ASN A 518 -4.42 5.85 41.78
CA ASN A 518 -4.69 7.29 41.82
C ASN A 518 -4.68 7.93 40.40
N PHE A 519 -5.17 7.19 39.40
CA PHE A 519 -5.16 7.65 38.00
C PHE A 519 -6.05 8.88 37.80
N ASN A 520 -5.45 9.99 37.36
CA ASN A 520 -6.17 11.23 37.05
C ASN A 520 -6.40 11.36 35.54
N MET A 521 -7.60 10.98 35.06
CA MET A 521 -7.93 11.04 33.64
C MET A 521 -7.84 12.46 33.04
N ASP A 522 -7.98 13.52 33.87
CA ASP A 522 -7.90 14.89 33.37
C ASP A 522 -6.51 15.26 32.84
N GLU A 523 -5.48 14.47 33.15
CA GLU A 523 -4.10 14.68 32.68
C GLU A 523 -3.80 13.98 31.35
N TRP A 524 -4.72 13.15 30.85
CA TRP A 524 -4.49 12.27 29.71
C TRP A 524 -5.48 12.52 28.57
N ASN A 525 -5.00 12.31 27.34
CA ASN A 525 -5.78 12.14 26.13
C ASN A 525 -5.74 10.66 25.75
N THR A 526 -6.89 10.09 25.40
CA THR A 526 -7.01 8.74 24.85
C THR A 526 -6.94 8.81 23.33
N GLU A 527 -6.02 8.07 22.74
CA GLU A 527 -5.86 7.87 21.31
C GLU A 527 -6.40 6.47 20.95
N TYR A 528 -7.29 6.42 19.96
CA TYR A 528 -8.00 5.20 19.65
C TYR A 528 -7.12 4.22 18.88
N THR A 529 -6.86 3.04 19.46
CA THR A 529 -6.03 2.01 18.83
C THR A 529 -6.63 0.62 19.05
N ASP A 530 -7.03 -0.11 18.00
CA ASP A 530 -7.53 -1.48 18.18
C ASP A 530 -6.36 -2.46 18.44
N THR A 531 -6.48 -3.31 19.45
CA THR A 531 -5.31 -3.65 20.30
C THR A 531 -5.34 -5.09 20.81
N ARG A 532 -5.81 -6.01 19.97
CA ARG A 532 -5.67 -7.45 20.25
C ARG A 532 -4.42 -7.97 19.54
N LEU A 533 -3.51 -8.69 20.21
CA LEU A 533 -2.41 -9.42 19.55
C LEU A 533 -2.86 -10.80 19.00
N GLY A 534 -4.06 -10.86 18.41
CA GLY A 534 -4.58 -12.07 17.78
C GLY A 534 -3.91 -12.38 16.44
N ARG A 535 -4.10 -13.61 15.92
CA ARG A 535 -3.61 -13.99 14.58
C ARG A 535 -4.04 -13.00 13.49
N SER A 536 -5.27 -12.50 13.58
CA SER A 536 -5.83 -11.53 12.63
C SER A 536 -5.64 -10.07 13.01
N THR A 537 -5.07 -9.77 14.18
CA THR A 537 -5.00 -8.40 14.73
C THR A 537 -3.60 -8.03 15.26
N MET A 538 -2.61 -8.90 15.11
CA MET A 538 -1.23 -8.72 15.57
C MET A 538 -0.63 -7.38 15.13
N MET A 539 -0.85 -6.99 13.87
CA MET A 539 -0.38 -5.71 13.34
C MET A 539 -1.03 -4.51 14.03
N CYS A 540 -2.31 -4.62 14.41
CA CYS A 540 -3.02 -3.57 15.12
C CYS A 540 -2.43 -3.39 16.54
N GLY A 541 -2.18 -4.50 17.25
CA GLY A 541 -1.52 -4.47 18.56
C GLY A 541 -0.09 -3.91 18.51
N ILE A 542 0.69 -4.24 17.48
CA ILE A 542 2.05 -3.69 17.30
C ILE A 542 2.01 -2.20 16.96
N ASN A 543 1.09 -1.76 16.10
CA ASN A 543 0.93 -0.35 15.79
C ASN A 543 0.58 0.46 17.03
N ALA A 544 -0.38 -0.02 17.81
CA ALA A 544 -0.76 0.61 19.06
C ALA A 544 0.40 0.71 20.04
N LEU A 545 1.26 -0.33 20.08
CA LEU A 545 2.45 -0.32 20.91
C LEU A 545 3.46 0.75 20.47
N VAL A 546 3.76 0.82 19.17
CA VAL A 546 4.67 1.84 18.61
C VAL A 546 4.12 3.25 18.85
N GLN A 547 2.83 3.46 18.58
CA GLN A 547 2.16 4.74 18.82
C GLN A 547 2.19 5.12 20.30
N SER A 548 1.99 4.15 21.20
CA SER A 548 2.10 4.40 22.65
C SER A 548 3.51 4.82 23.06
N PHE A 549 4.56 4.19 22.51
CA PHE A 549 5.94 4.66 22.72
C PHE A 549 6.19 6.05 22.15
N GLN A 550 5.69 6.36 20.95
CA GLN A 550 5.82 7.69 20.35
C GLN A 550 5.12 8.78 21.16
N ALA A 551 3.94 8.46 21.70
CA ALA A 551 3.13 9.39 22.46
C ALA A 551 3.68 9.64 23.88
N GLN A 552 4.21 8.61 24.53
CA GLN A 552 4.65 8.68 25.93
C GLN A 552 6.16 8.90 26.06
N TYR A 553 6.97 8.30 25.19
CA TYR A 553 8.41 8.30 25.27
C TYR A 553 9.04 8.57 23.89
N PRO A 554 8.85 9.75 23.29
CA PRO A 554 9.28 10.03 21.92
C PRO A 554 10.79 9.86 21.71
N GLU A 555 11.59 10.08 22.75
CA GLU A 555 13.06 9.90 22.73
C GLU A 555 13.49 8.44 22.93
N SER A 556 12.56 7.55 23.28
CA SER A 556 12.86 6.13 23.48
C SER A 556 13.27 5.49 22.14
N PRO A 557 14.30 4.63 22.11
CA PRO A 557 14.62 3.88 20.90
C PRO A 557 13.47 2.96 20.46
N TYR A 558 12.48 2.73 21.33
CA TYR A 558 11.28 1.93 21.04
C TYR A 558 10.13 2.75 20.40
N ALA A 559 10.24 4.08 20.34
CA ALA A 559 9.32 4.94 19.60
C ALA A 559 9.61 4.99 18.08
N ASN A 560 10.75 4.44 17.64
CA ASN A 560 11.15 4.50 16.24
C ASN A 560 10.29 3.56 15.36
N PRO A 561 9.49 4.09 14.42
CA PRO A 561 8.61 3.27 13.58
C PRO A 561 9.37 2.34 12.63
N LYS A 562 10.66 2.61 12.36
CA LYS A 562 11.52 1.72 11.56
C LYS A 562 11.80 0.37 12.25
N ARG A 563 11.56 0.26 13.56
CA ARG A 563 11.72 -1.00 14.31
C ARG A 563 10.47 -1.89 14.30
N LYS A 564 9.40 -1.49 13.60
CA LYS A 564 8.16 -2.25 13.55
C LYS A 564 8.33 -3.70 13.08
N ASP A 565 9.24 -3.96 12.15
CA ASP A 565 9.52 -5.32 11.68
C ASP A 565 10.15 -6.21 12.76
N GLU A 566 10.99 -5.64 13.63
CA GLU A 566 11.53 -6.31 14.82
C GLU A 566 10.38 -6.74 15.74
N TYR A 567 9.36 -5.89 15.92
CA TYR A 567 8.24 -6.13 16.82
C TYR A 567 7.34 -7.22 16.26
N VAL A 568 7.12 -7.22 14.93
CA VAL A 568 6.37 -8.27 14.22
C VAL A 568 7.08 -9.62 14.34
N ASN A 569 8.39 -9.65 14.14
CA ASN A 569 9.15 -10.89 14.24
C ASN A 569 9.14 -11.43 15.67
N LEU A 570 9.28 -10.57 16.67
CA LEU A 570 9.21 -10.97 18.07
C LEU A 570 7.80 -11.43 18.48
N ALA A 571 6.75 -10.75 18.01
CA ALA A 571 5.37 -11.19 18.27
C ALA A 571 5.09 -12.58 17.66
N LYS A 572 5.62 -12.86 16.45
CA LYS A 572 5.52 -14.16 15.80
C LYS A 572 6.24 -15.28 16.56
N THR A 573 7.30 -14.99 17.33
CA THR A 573 7.99 -16.02 18.15
C THR A 573 7.26 -16.28 19.47
N ILE A 574 6.54 -15.30 20.01
CA ILE A 574 5.74 -15.42 21.25
C ILE A 574 4.40 -16.13 20.97
N GLN A 575 3.78 -15.90 19.81
CA GLN A 575 2.44 -16.40 19.50
C GLN A 575 2.25 -17.95 19.53
N PRO A 576 3.23 -18.79 19.12
CA PRO A 576 3.08 -20.24 19.13
C PRO A 576 3.01 -20.85 20.53
N THR A 577 3.48 -20.14 21.57
CA THR A 577 3.54 -20.64 22.95
C THR A 577 2.22 -20.51 23.69
N ILE A 578 1.21 -19.86 23.11
CA ILE A 578 -0.07 -19.56 23.75
C ILE A 578 -1.15 -20.47 23.14
N SER A 579 -1.80 -21.28 23.99
CA SER A 579 -2.75 -22.31 23.59
C SER A 579 -3.93 -21.75 22.79
N ARG A 580 -4.38 -22.49 21.75
CA ARG A 580 -5.55 -22.16 20.91
C ARG A 580 -6.86 -21.90 21.69
N LYS A 581 -6.94 -22.31 22.96
CA LYS A 581 -8.15 -22.21 23.80
C LYS A 581 -8.21 -20.98 24.70
N GLU A 582 -7.09 -20.31 24.92
CA GLU A 582 -7.03 -19.10 25.74
C GLU A 582 -7.00 -17.92 24.78
N GLY A 583 -8.10 -17.14 24.75
CA GLY A 583 -8.13 -15.90 23.99
C GLY A 583 -6.90 -15.09 24.35
N VAL A 584 -6.18 -14.59 23.33
CA VAL A 584 -4.91 -13.87 23.50
C VAL A 584 -5.08 -12.78 24.57
N THR A 585 -4.37 -12.96 25.70
CA THR A 585 -4.46 -12.14 26.91
C THR A 585 -3.44 -11.00 26.89
N ASP A 586 -3.68 -10.01 27.75
CA ASP A 586 -2.80 -8.91 28.16
C ASP A 586 -1.34 -9.38 28.33
N ASP A 587 -1.15 -10.61 28.79
CA ASP A 587 0.15 -11.27 28.99
C ASP A 587 1.00 -11.37 27.72
N THR A 588 0.40 -11.45 26.54
CA THR A 588 1.14 -11.55 25.27
C THR A 588 1.82 -10.22 24.94
N LEU A 589 1.10 -9.12 25.14
CA LEU A 589 1.60 -7.77 24.89
C LEU A 589 2.61 -7.39 25.98
N GLU A 590 2.32 -7.71 27.25
CA GLU A 590 3.25 -7.54 28.35
C GLU A 590 4.55 -8.32 28.11
N ARG A 591 4.47 -9.58 27.69
CA ARG A 591 5.64 -10.39 27.37
C ARG A 591 6.41 -9.85 26.16
N LEU A 592 5.71 -9.33 25.15
CA LEU A 592 6.34 -8.68 24.00
C LEU A 592 7.14 -7.45 24.45
N ILE A 593 6.55 -6.57 25.27
CA ILE A 593 7.20 -5.37 25.79
C ILE A 593 8.38 -5.74 26.69
N SER A 594 8.18 -6.68 27.61
CA SER A 594 9.21 -7.20 28.51
C SER A 594 10.43 -7.71 27.75
N ILE A 595 10.23 -8.54 26.71
CA ILE A 595 11.35 -9.07 25.93
C ILE A 595 11.99 -7.97 25.08
N LEU A 596 11.18 -7.17 24.39
CA LEU A 596 11.66 -6.10 23.51
C LEU A 596 12.51 -5.08 24.27
N THR A 597 12.08 -4.74 25.47
CA THR A 597 12.68 -3.68 26.28
C THR A 597 13.62 -4.19 27.36
N LYS A 598 13.83 -5.51 27.44
CA LYS A 598 14.61 -6.16 28.52
C LYS A 598 14.13 -5.70 29.90
N ASP A 599 12.81 -5.69 30.06
CA ASP A 599 12.11 -5.26 31.28
C ASP A 599 12.28 -3.78 31.65
N GLU A 600 12.84 -2.93 30.78
CA GLU A 600 12.91 -1.48 30.98
C GLU A 600 11.50 -0.85 31.02
N TYR A 601 10.57 -1.39 30.23
CA TYR A 601 9.18 -0.93 30.23
C TYR A 601 8.21 -2.05 30.61
N ARG A 602 7.09 -1.67 31.21
CA ARG A 602 5.98 -2.55 31.59
C ARG A 602 4.66 -2.00 31.08
N LEU A 603 3.74 -2.90 30.75
CA LEU A 603 2.36 -2.57 30.45
C LEU A 603 1.59 -2.38 31.76
N VAL A 604 1.04 -1.18 31.95
CA VAL A 604 0.20 -0.86 33.11
C VAL A 604 -1.24 -0.71 32.66
N ARG A 605 -2.14 -1.38 33.36
CA ARG A 605 -3.57 -1.34 33.11
C ARG A 605 -4.23 -0.28 33.96
N VAL A 606 -5.06 0.55 33.33
CA VAL A 606 -5.90 1.54 33.99
C VAL A 606 -7.36 1.18 33.78
N ASP A 607 -8.03 0.87 34.89
CA ASP A 607 -9.48 0.71 34.93
C ASP A 607 -10.10 2.07 35.28
N PHE A 608 -10.89 2.68 34.39
CA PHE A 608 -11.63 3.90 34.72
C PHE A 608 -13.08 3.81 34.24
N SER A 609 -14.01 4.29 35.07
CA SER A 609 -15.46 4.22 34.84
C SER A 609 -15.99 5.23 33.80
N GLY A 610 -15.11 5.98 33.12
CA GLY A 610 -15.46 7.13 32.28
C GLY A 610 -15.33 6.90 30.76
N ALA A 611 -14.87 5.74 30.31
CA ALA A 611 -14.70 5.47 28.88
C ALA A 611 -16.07 5.48 28.19
N ARG A 612 -16.30 6.46 27.32
CA ARG A 612 -17.53 6.52 26.52
C ARG A 612 -17.48 5.43 25.45
N ARG A 613 -18.17 4.30 25.68
CA ARG A 613 -18.46 3.33 24.62
C ARG A 613 -19.83 3.56 23.99
N TRP A 614 -19.88 3.33 22.69
CA TRP A 614 -21.02 3.53 21.78
C TRP A 614 -21.87 2.25 21.59
N ASP A 615 -21.57 1.17 22.29
CA ASP A 615 -22.26 -0.12 22.26
C ASP A 615 -22.91 -0.44 23.62
N GLN A 616 -24.21 -0.76 23.58
CA GLN A 616 -25.18 -0.76 24.70
C GLN A 616 -24.99 -1.81 25.82
N GLU A 617 -23.80 -2.38 26.02
CA GLU A 617 -23.57 -3.40 27.06
C GLU A 617 -22.48 -2.97 28.05
N GLY A 618 -22.92 -2.41 29.19
CA GLY A 618 -22.11 -1.65 30.15
C GLY A 618 -21.08 -2.44 30.95
N GLY A 619 -19.82 -2.44 30.48
CA GLY A 619 -18.62 -2.72 31.28
C GLY A 619 -17.65 -1.52 31.28
N PRO A 620 -16.77 -1.39 32.30
CA PRO A 620 -15.77 -0.32 32.34
C PRO A 620 -14.78 -0.46 31.17
N GLY A 621 -14.50 0.64 30.46
CA GLY A 621 -13.42 0.68 29.47
C GLY A 621 -12.05 0.56 30.15
N LYS A 622 -11.08 0.02 29.42
CA LYS A 622 -9.73 -0.24 29.91
C LYS A 622 -8.75 0.48 28.99
N SER A 623 -7.84 1.29 29.55
CA SER A 623 -6.73 1.88 28.79
C SER A 623 -5.39 1.35 29.31
N LEU A 624 -4.40 1.33 28.42
CA LEU A 624 -3.04 0.87 28.71
C LEU A 624 -2.09 2.06 28.59
N TYR A 625 -1.14 2.15 29.50
CA TYR A 625 0.06 2.94 29.25
C TYR A 625 1.31 2.15 29.58
N ILE A 626 2.41 2.57 28.98
CA ILE A 626 3.72 1.96 29.11
C ILE A 626 4.41 2.70 30.27
N TYR A 627 5.02 1.99 31.21
CA TYR A 627 5.69 2.57 32.37
C TYR A 627 7.18 2.21 32.37
N ILE A 628 8.06 3.18 32.65
CA ILE A 628 9.51 2.96 32.83
C ILE A 628 9.76 2.34 34.20
N SER A 629 10.30 1.11 34.22
CA SER A 629 10.62 0.38 35.45
C SER A 629 11.91 0.91 36.10
N GLY A 630 11.80 1.93 36.95
CA GLY A 630 12.92 2.50 37.71
C GLY A 630 13.30 1.78 39.01
N HIS A 631 12.59 0.72 39.43
CA HIS A 631 12.88 0.00 40.67
C HIS A 631 12.80 -1.51 40.49
N ASP A 632 13.80 -2.24 41.03
CA ASP A 632 13.90 -3.71 41.03
C ASP A 632 12.70 -4.36 41.75
N PRO A 633 11.73 -4.96 41.02
CA PRO A 633 10.56 -5.59 41.63
C PRO A 633 10.87 -6.96 42.24
N PHE A 634 12.07 -7.52 42.03
CA PHE A 634 12.43 -8.85 42.54
C PHE A 634 12.60 -8.88 44.06
N GLN A 635 12.82 -7.73 44.72
CA GLN A 635 12.89 -7.67 46.17
C GLN A 635 11.51 -7.91 46.81
N ILE A 636 10.43 -7.39 46.21
CA ILE A 636 9.05 -7.58 46.70
C ILE A 636 8.54 -9.00 46.43
N GLN A 637 8.93 -9.62 45.29
CA GLN A 637 8.60 -11.02 45.02
C GLN A 637 9.39 -11.99 45.90
N LYS A 638 10.69 -11.74 46.16
CA LYS A 638 11.47 -12.55 47.13
C LYS A 638 10.91 -12.46 48.54
N GLU A 639 10.50 -11.27 48.99
CA GLU A 639 9.90 -11.10 50.32
C GLU A 639 8.52 -11.74 50.44
N LYS A 640 7.71 -11.73 49.37
CA LYS A 640 6.40 -12.40 49.35
C LYS A 640 6.51 -13.92 49.22
N ALA A 641 7.44 -14.43 48.42
CA ALA A 641 7.75 -15.86 48.32
C ALA A 641 8.24 -16.38 49.67
N ALA A 642 9.18 -15.68 50.32
CA ALA A 642 9.65 -16.02 51.67
C ALA A 642 8.51 -15.96 52.73
N LYS A 643 7.58 -15.00 52.61
CA LYS A 643 6.39 -14.90 53.49
C LYS A 643 5.32 -15.97 53.20
N GLN A 644 5.19 -16.46 51.97
CA GLN A 644 4.28 -17.55 51.60
C GLN A 644 4.86 -18.91 51.98
N GLU A 645 6.16 -19.12 51.82
CA GLU A 645 6.86 -20.33 52.26
C GLU A 645 6.82 -20.46 53.79
N ALA A 646 6.91 -19.33 54.52
CA ALA A 646 6.70 -19.27 55.97
C ALA A 646 5.25 -19.52 56.41
N LYS A 647 4.26 -19.30 55.53
CA LYS A 647 2.83 -19.52 55.81
C LYS A 647 2.29 -20.85 55.27
N GLY A 648 3.07 -21.57 54.46
CA GLY A 648 2.72 -22.81 53.77
C GLY A 648 2.80 -24.10 54.59
N LYS A 649 2.59 -24.06 55.91
CA LYS A 649 2.32 -25.25 56.74
C LYS A 649 0.89 -25.23 57.26
N GLY A 650 -0.07 -25.27 56.34
CA GLY A 650 -1.50 -25.38 56.65
C GLY A 650 -2.25 -26.02 55.50
N LYS A 651 -2.72 -27.26 55.69
CA LYS A 651 -3.51 -28.01 54.71
C LYS A 651 -4.87 -27.32 54.49
N GLY A 652 -5.24 -27.11 53.23
CA GLY A 652 -6.63 -27.32 52.80
C GLY A 652 -7.29 -26.24 51.93
N LYS A 653 -7.92 -26.76 50.87
CA LYS A 653 -8.95 -26.19 49.96
C LYS A 653 -8.47 -25.28 48.81
N GLU A 654 -8.39 -25.90 47.63
CA GLU A 654 -8.47 -25.23 46.33
C GLU A 654 -9.84 -24.54 46.18
N THR A 655 -9.82 -23.21 46.20
CA THR A 655 -10.91 -22.40 45.64
C THR A 655 -10.67 -22.22 44.14
N ARG A 656 -11.63 -22.70 43.34
CA ARG A 656 -11.71 -22.48 41.89
C ARG A 656 -11.86 -20.98 41.63
N ILE A 657 -10.81 -20.34 41.12
CA ILE A 657 -10.82 -18.95 40.66
C ILE A 657 -11.62 -18.91 39.35
N GLU A 658 -12.74 -18.20 39.35
CA GLU A 658 -13.50 -17.92 38.13
C GLU A 658 -12.67 -17.05 37.18
N ASN A 659 -12.57 -17.49 35.92
CA ASN A 659 -11.75 -16.86 34.90
C ASN A 659 -12.42 -15.53 34.47
N PRO A 660 -11.81 -14.35 34.70
CA PRO A 660 -12.42 -13.08 34.31
C PRO A 660 -12.51 -12.97 32.79
N ASN A 661 -13.67 -12.50 32.32
CA ASN A 661 -14.07 -12.42 30.93
C ASN A 661 -13.02 -11.69 30.04
N PRO A 662 -12.50 -12.31 28.96
CA PRO A 662 -11.50 -11.69 28.08
C PRO A 662 -12.17 -10.78 27.06
N MET A 663 -12.67 -9.62 27.48
CA MET A 663 -13.11 -8.58 26.55
C MET A 663 -12.71 -7.19 27.05
N GLY A 664 -11.74 -6.58 26.36
CA GLY A 664 -11.41 -5.17 26.41
C GLY A 664 -10.90 -4.72 25.03
N HIS A 665 -11.39 -3.58 24.54
CA HIS A 665 -10.67 -2.78 23.54
C HIS A 665 -9.75 -1.85 24.32
N TRP A 666 -8.60 -1.51 23.77
CA TRP A 666 -7.61 -0.66 24.43
C TRP A 666 -7.48 0.66 23.68
N GLU A 667 -6.93 1.67 24.34
CA GLU A 667 -6.66 2.98 23.77
C GLU A 667 -5.23 3.35 24.20
N SER A 668 -4.41 3.85 23.28
CA SER A 668 -3.14 4.46 23.64
C SER A 668 -3.44 5.74 24.43
N MET A 669 -2.53 6.14 25.31
CA MET A 669 -2.69 7.34 26.11
C MET A 669 -1.51 8.28 25.89
N ARG A 670 -1.82 9.58 25.81
CA ARG A 670 -0.86 10.68 25.70
C ARG A 670 -1.14 11.70 26.80
N ARG A 671 -0.15 12.21 27.52
CA ARG A 671 -0.38 13.32 28.46
C ARG A 671 -0.81 14.59 27.71
N LYS A 672 -1.72 15.37 28.30
CA LYS A 672 -2.14 16.66 27.72
C LYS A 672 -0.95 17.64 27.69
N ASP A 673 -0.89 18.44 26.63
CA ASP A 673 0.17 19.43 26.45
C ASP A 673 0.23 20.39 27.66
N GLY A 674 1.45 20.67 28.13
CA GLY A 674 1.71 21.52 29.30
C GLY A 674 1.88 20.79 30.63
N ILE A 675 1.56 19.49 30.68
CA ILE A 675 1.89 18.63 31.82
C ILE A 675 3.27 18.04 31.59
N LYS A 676 4.30 18.63 32.21
CA LYS A 676 5.69 18.18 32.06
C LYS A 676 5.88 16.82 32.71
N GLU A 677 6.50 15.88 32.00
CA GLU A 677 7.14 14.74 32.64
C GLU A 677 8.31 15.26 33.48
N HIS A 678 8.35 14.88 34.75
CA HIS A 678 9.52 15.14 35.58
C HIS A 678 10.64 14.23 35.07
N ALA A 679 11.59 14.82 34.35
CA ALA A 679 12.81 14.16 33.89
C ALA A 679 13.69 13.70 35.06
#